data_AF-A0A2E0MUZ5-F1
#
_entry.id   AF-A0A2E0MUZ5-F1
#
_cell.length_a   1.000
_cell.length_b   1.000
_cell.length_c   1.000
_cell.angle_alpha   90.00
_cell.angle_beta   90.00
_cell.angle_gamma   90.00
#
_symmetry.space_group_name_H-M   'P 1'
#
loop_
_entity.id
_entity.type
_entity.pdbx_description
1 polymer ?
#
loop_
_entity_poly.entity_id
_entity_poly.type
_entity_poly.pdbx_seq_one_letter_code
_entity_poly.pdbx_strand_id
1 'polypeptide(L)'
;AGAPIICSDDPGGDSADEDASVSENAYYPPICLRVIITVNVDPSTFGLPTVSGGEMERLFRGLLTMGGTADTEFTLIAEEGHLVSYDISPPPYANFQILDDFGTPVSRTENLYSYTSGIWILDNTAAFGGDGTMTDEAEIRISRRNTSTRAVEFSPTDTSMDIRMTVDARDEANSVVTLGIDLNYLDTSLLNTWGIQPFNDGVSLPWISSDGIRMLQEFGYVDLQQLTGMLPLTDVANSFAEQTGSSVSFSDISFTPPSDSGGLNFTHTALVTCAEISPTGFCVEGANAMNGTYPIMLESNSTPINLDVIDLAVRLINETDENGDPLDISFIEKNDLAKILNVLSISKEVNPDILSSYIPESFPSTDITLTILLPTWARSTGDVPDRLELVYRHQGSSPEELGLTGPVPWDWEHALCYETVNCLDSSPDVFCKSDWATCIKVEVDVDLSGLRILEFSGSIEADIEASVRLHVHRIGVPLQAEEIDMLTFESIPSDLIRHIIAIGDRRDGGLIAGLGFNTDIPIGDSNHTLEISNSGFQNFSNAISDEIARTIEQTNIEIQEMVDEASDDIQDQIESQDLPDAFNGIKIDLSGISLITEIGQLTEVTGNELSDKDPLVIGASLEKMTLRLGINDNKELAFITSPAQVTARIAESLASSFFDSSAANTGMRGFSAPIIEEEVPSVGADVEGMTIRPSIKIELGFPRGLGVSEFSSSNGNAEIETIDGRQHLTYILPLCDSDPCEETTDRVSLGFVLGYEFLLIEFIPYLTVILGLITLIIFRRSSKRARKRKKLADEKKRARMAVQQNTSEVLLDDMNLPPPGTDWETAGGWGEDPWEDPYVDPADVYMQGRKSR
;
A
#
# COMPACT_ATOMS: atom_id res chain seq x y z
N ALA A 1 60.31 -23.70 -60.27
CA ALA A 1 59.02 -23.42 -60.93
C ALA A 1 59.23 -23.49 -62.44
N GLY A 2 58.91 -24.64 -63.04
CA GLY A 2 58.90 -24.78 -64.49
C GLY A 2 57.77 -23.94 -65.06
N ALA A 3 58.04 -23.17 -66.11
CA ALA A 3 56.98 -22.51 -66.85
C ALA A 3 56.03 -23.58 -67.40
N PRO A 4 54.69 -23.36 -67.41
CA PRO A 4 53.77 -24.25 -68.10
C PRO A 4 54.28 -24.43 -69.54
N ILE A 5 54.36 -25.69 -69.99
CA ILE A 5 54.82 -25.99 -71.35
C ILE A 5 53.82 -25.37 -72.30
N ILE A 6 54.24 -24.31 -73.01
CA ILE A 6 53.43 -23.68 -74.05
C ILE A 6 53.49 -24.62 -75.24
N CYS A 7 52.40 -25.33 -75.47
CA CYS A 7 52.26 -26.15 -76.65
C CYS A 7 52.28 -25.26 -77.89
N SER A 8 53.21 -25.53 -78.81
CA SER A 8 53.31 -24.85 -80.08
C SER A 8 52.54 -25.65 -81.11
N ASP A 9 51.54 -25.02 -81.74
CA ASP A 9 50.86 -25.55 -82.92
C ASP A 9 51.59 -25.14 -84.22
N ASP A 10 52.79 -24.55 -84.11
CA ASP A 10 53.58 -24.08 -85.26
C ASP A 10 54.27 -25.26 -85.97
N PRO A 11 53.85 -25.62 -87.20
CA PRO A 11 54.44 -26.70 -87.96
C PRO A 11 55.89 -26.40 -88.43
N GLY A 12 56.35 -25.14 -88.37
CA GLY A 12 57.72 -24.77 -88.73
C GLY A 12 58.75 -24.95 -87.60
N GLY A 13 58.32 -25.43 -86.42
CA GLY A 13 59.19 -25.70 -85.28
C GLY A 13 59.57 -27.17 -85.09
N ASP A 14 59.12 -28.07 -85.98
CA ASP A 14 59.41 -29.50 -85.94
C ASP A 14 60.89 -29.77 -86.29
N SER A 15 61.56 -30.68 -85.59
CA SER A 15 62.97 -31.00 -85.86
C SER A 15 63.19 -32.05 -86.94
N ALA A 16 62.11 -32.56 -87.55
CA ALA A 16 62.21 -33.38 -88.75
C ALA A 16 62.68 -32.52 -89.93
N ASP A 17 63.86 -32.84 -90.47
CA ASP A 17 64.44 -32.30 -91.73
C ASP A 17 64.82 -30.78 -91.79
N GLU A 18 64.77 -30.01 -90.70
CA GLU A 18 64.99 -28.55 -90.76
C GLU A 18 66.48 -28.08 -90.62
N ASP A 19 67.38 -28.85 -89.97
CA ASP A 19 68.83 -28.53 -89.88
C ASP A 19 69.73 -29.74 -89.55
N ALA A 20 70.78 -29.97 -90.35
CA ALA A 20 71.78 -31.04 -90.14
C ALA A 20 72.65 -30.86 -88.88
N SER A 21 72.57 -29.71 -88.21
CA SER A 21 73.24 -29.44 -86.93
C SER A 21 72.45 -29.90 -85.70
N VAL A 22 71.17 -30.28 -85.88
CA VAL A 22 70.28 -30.75 -84.82
C VAL A 22 70.02 -32.25 -85.01
N SER A 23 69.99 -33.00 -83.90
CA SER A 23 69.65 -34.43 -83.91
C SER A 23 68.20 -34.60 -84.34
N GLU A 24 67.98 -35.28 -85.45
CA GLU A 24 66.65 -35.62 -85.97
C GLU A 24 65.87 -36.45 -84.93
N ASN A 25 64.84 -35.85 -84.34
CA ASN A 25 64.03 -36.47 -83.32
C ASN A 25 62.55 -36.17 -83.60
N ALA A 26 61.82 -37.21 -84.03
CA ALA A 26 60.39 -37.13 -84.35
C ALA A 26 59.49 -36.71 -83.16
N TYR A 27 60.07 -36.56 -81.97
CA TYR A 27 59.40 -36.11 -80.74
C TYR A 27 59.99 -34.80 -80.20
N TYR A 28 60.74 -34.06 -81.02
CA TYR A 28 61.23 -32.73 -80.69
C TYR A 28 60.69 -31.73 -81.73
N PRO A 29 59.82 -30.78 -81.34
CA PRO A 29 59.35 -30.51 -79.99
C PRO A 29 58.38 -31.61 -79.49
N PRO A 30 58.20 -31.76 -78.17
CA PRO A 30 57.36 -32.81 -77.58
C PRO A 30 55.90 -32.72 -78.04
N ILE A 31 55.26 -33.87 -78.26
CA ILE A 31 53.83 -33.95 -78.59
C ILE A 31 53.01 -33.58 -77.35
N CYS A 32 52.28 -32.47 -77.43
CA CYS A 32 51.37 -32.05 -76.38
C CYS A 32 50.00 -32.72 -76.51
N LEU A 33 49.53 -33.36 -75.44
CA LEU A 33 48.15 -33.87 -75.32
C LEU A 33 47.47 -33.21 -74.12
N ARG A 34 46.31 -32.58 -74.34
CA ARG A 34 45.47 -32.06 -73.26
C ARG A 34 44.24 -32.96 -73.10
N VAL A 35 44.11 -33.56 -71.92
CA VAL A 35 42.93 -34.36 -71.55
C VAL A 35 42.21 -33.63 -70.42
N ILE A 36 40.91 -33.43 -70.57
CA ILE A 36 40.04 -32.90 -69.50
C ILE A 36 39.21 -34.07 -69.00
N ILE A 37 39.43 -34.45 -67.74
CA ILE A 37 38.74 -35.58 -67.09
C ILE A 37 37.91 -35.00 -65.96
N THR A 38 36.63 -35.35 -65.92
CA THR A 38 35.78 -35.15 -64.74
C THR A 38 35.77 -36.45 -63.96
N VAL A 39 36.33 -36.44 -62.75
CA VAL A 39 36.44 -37.62 -61.90
C VAL A 39 35.32 -37.59 -60.86
N ASN A 40 34.53 -38.66 -60.79
CA ASN A 40 33.63 -38.90 -59.67
C ASN A 40 34.38 -39.74 -58.63
N VAL A 41 34.63 -39.15 -57.47
CA VAL A 41 35.40 -39.77 -56.39
C VAL A 41 34.42 -40.40 -55.39
N ASP A 42 34.77 -41.59 -54.90
CA ASP A 42 33.98 -42.25 -53.86
C ASP A 42 34.09 -41.48 -52.53
N PRO A 43 33.00 -41.30 -51.77
CA PRO A 43 33.04 -40.60 -50.49
C PRO A 43 34.03 -41.16 -49.46
N SER A 44 34.31 -42.47 -49.52
CA SER A 44 35.31 -43.12 -48.68
C SER A 44 36.72 -42.56 -48.87
N THR A 45 37.03 -42.01 -50.05
CA THR A 45 38.29 -41.33 -50.36
C THR A 45 38.47 -40.02 -49.57
N PHE A 46 37.38 -39.47 -49.03
CA PHE A 46 37.38 -38.30 -48.16
C PHE A 46 37.10 -38.66 -46.69
N GLY A 47 37.20 -39.93 -46.30
CA GLY A 47 36.90 -40.38 -44.93
C GLY A 47 35.40 -40.39 -44.58
N LEU A 48 34.51 -40.18 -45.56
CA LEU A 48 33.05 -40.19 -45.35
C LEU A 48 32.49 -41.61 -45.47
N PRO A 49 31.73 -42.12 -44.49
CA PRO A 49 31.09 -43.43 -44.63
C PRO A 49 30.03 -43.39 -45.74
N THR A 50 29.70 -44.54 -46.34
CA THR A 50 28.59 -44.61 -47.31
C THR A 50 27.27 -44.20 -46.66
N VAL A 51 26.59 -43.18 -47.20
CA VAL A 51 25.30 -42.69 -46.68
C VAL A 51 24.18 -43.70 -46.82
N SER A 52 23.22 -43.62 -45.90
CA SER A 52 21.97 -44.38 -45.95
C SER A 52 20.83 -43.63 -46.65
N GLY A 53 20.95 -42.31 -46.86
CA GLY A 53 20.01 -41.43 -47.56
C GLY A 53 20.64 -40.09 -48.00
N GLY A 54 20.00 -39.34 -48.90
CA GLY A 54 20.43 -37.99 -49.33
C GLY A 54 21.48 -37.94 -50.45
N GLU A 55 21.81 -36.71 -50.91
CA GLU A 55 22.84 -36.46 -51.94
C GLU A 55 24.21 -36.18 -51.30
N MET A 56 25.23 -37.00 -51.60
CA MET A 56 26.60 -36.86 -51.04
C MET A 56 27.22 -35.47 -51.27
N GLU A 57 26.99 -34.91 -52.44
CA GLU A 57 27.43 -33.56 -52.80
C GLU A 57 26.87 -32.51 -51.82
N ARG A 58 25.62 -32.69 -51.37
CA ARG A 58 24.97 -31.80 -50.41
C ARG A 58 25.58 -31.95 -49.02
N LEU A 59 25.85 -33.18 -48.57
CA LEU A 59 26.56 -33.45 -47.32
C LEU A 59 27.94 -32.77 -47.33
N PHE A 60 28.71 -32.94 -48.40
CA PHE A 60 30.06 -32.37 -48.50
C PHE A 60 30.04 -30.84 -48.54
N ARG A 61 29.08 -30.24 -49.25
CA ARG A 61 28.84 -28.80 -49.22
C ARG A 61 28.48 -28.31 -47.82
N GLY A 62 27.59 -29.00 -47.13
CA GLY A 62 27.22 -28.66 -45.75
C GLY A 62 28.42 -28.75 -44.82
N LEU A 63 29.18 -29.83 -44.89
CA LEU A 63 30.39 -30.04 -44.08
C LEU A 63 31.41 -28.91 -44.24
N LEU A 64 31.76 -28.56 -45.49
CA LEU A 64 32.70 -27.47 -45.73
C LEU A 64 32.12 -26.12 -45.27
N THR A 65 30.82 -25.88 -45.50
CA THR A 65 30.16 -24.62 -45.13
C THR A 65 30.08 -24.45 -43.62
N MET A 66 29.97 -25.54 -42.86
CA MET A 66 30.04 -25.52 -41.40
C MET A 66 31.45 -25.17 -40.88
N GLY A 67 32.48 -25.13 -41.74
CA GLY A 67 33.87 -24.87 -41.35
C GLY A 67 34.74 -26.13 -41.33
N GLY A 68 34.19 -27.29 -41.72
CA GLY A 68 34.94 -28.53 -41.85
C GLY A 68 35.97 -28.50 -42.97
N THR A 69 36.99 -29.33 -42.84
CA THR A 69 37.99 -29.60 -43.88
C THR A 69 38.10 -31.09 -44.14
N ALA A 70 38.41 -31.46 -45.38
CA ALA A 70 38.60 -32.84 -45.78
C ALA A 70 39.95 -32.99 -46.49
N ASP A 71 40.75 -33.94 -46.04
CA ASP A 71 42.02 -34.29 -46.63
C ASP A 71 41.83 -35.45 -47.61
N THR A 72 42.53 -35.39 -48.73
CA THR A 72 42.45 -36.41 -49.78
C THR A 72 43.82 -36.60 -50.42
N GLU A 73 44.07 -37.82 -50.87
CA GLU A 73 45.31 -38.23 -51.51
C GLU A 73 44.99 -38.78 -52.91
N PHE A 74 45.68 -38.27 -53.94
CA PHE A 74 45.57 -38.78 -55.31
C PHE A 74 46.93 -39.27 -55.81
N THR A 75 47.00 -40.55 -56.19
CA THR A 75 48.19 -41.09 -56.85
C THR A 75 48.30 -40.54 -58.27
N LEU A 76 49.34 -39.75 -58.52
CA LEU A 76 49.72 -39.22 -59.81
C LEU A 76 50.77 -40.12 -60.45
N ILE A 77 50.66 -40.33 -61.76
CA ILE A 77 51.57 -41.24 -62.48
C ILE A 77 52.18 -40.59 -63.73
N ALA A 78 53.42 -40.92 -64.05
CA ALA A 78 54.07 -40.60 -65.31
C ALA A 78 54.77 -41.85 -65.86
N GLU A 79 54.31 -42.33 -67.01
CA GLU A 79 54.94 -43.46 -67.70
C GLU A 79 56.34 -43.12 -68.21
N GLU A 80 57.14 -44.15 -68.52
CA GLU A 80 58.49 -44.00 -69.03
C GLU A 80 58.53 -43.09 -70.29
N GLY A 81 59.44 -42.11 -70.29
CA GLY A 81 59.59 -41.15 -71.38
C GLY A 81 58.60 -39.98 -71.36
N HIS A 82 57.69 -39.90 -70.39
CA HIS A 82 56.68 -38.83 -70.31
C HIS A 82 57.04 -37.72 -69.32
N LEU A 83 56.66 -36.48 -69.68
CA LEU A 83 56.55 -35.34 -68.78
C LEU A 83 55.06 -35.02 -68.64
N VAL A 84 54.50 -35.23 -67.45
CA VAL A 84 53.06 -35.04 -67.20
C VAL A 84 52.85 -33.88 -66.24
N SER A 85 51.98 -32.95 -66.60
CA SER A 85 51.51 -31.90 -65.71
C SER A 85 50.04 -32.12 -65.37
N TYR A 86 49.75 -32.28 -64.08
CA TYR A 86 48.41 -32.41 -63.55
C TYR A 86 47.94 -31.04 -63.06
N ASP A 87 46.81 -30.57 -63.58
CA ASP A 87 46.13 -29.34 -63.13
C ASP A 87 44.78 -29.73 -62.51
N ILE A 88 44.75 -29.79 -61.18
CA ILE A 88 43.58 -30.25 -60.41
C ILE A 88 42.89 -29.04 -59.82
N SER A 89 41.62 -28.84 -60.18
CA SER A 89 40.79 -27.73 -59.71
C SER A 89 39.65 -28.23 -58.80
N PRO A 90 39.35 -27.53 -57.70
CA PRO A 90 38.25 -27.89 -56.81
C PRO A 90 36.87 -27.66 -57.47
N PRO A 91 35.80 -28.24 -56.92
CA PRO A 91 34.43 -27.81 -57.20
C PRO A 91 34.22 -26.30 -56.93
N PRO A 92 33.20 -25.65 -57.55
CA PRO A 92 33.04 -24.19 -57.51
C PRO A 92 32.91 -23.59 -56.10
N TYR A 93 32.43 -24.36 -55.12
CA TYR A 93 32.22 -23.95 -53.72
C TYR A 93 33.42 -24.28 -52.80
N ALA A 94 34.46 -24.91 -53.32
CA ALA A 94 35.59 -25.40 -52.55
C ALA A 94 36.91 -24.75 -52.95
N ASN A 95 37.91 -24.89 -52.09
CA ASN A 95 39.24 -24.34 -52.23
C ASN A 95 40.28 -25.39 -51.81
N PHE A 96 41.39 -25.48 -52.53
CA PHE A 96 42.49 -26.39 -52.19
C PHE A 96 43.58 -25.73 -51.37
N GLN A 97 44.14 -26.49 -50.45
CA GLN A 97 45.41 -26.27 -49.79
C GLN A 97 46.28 -27.50 -50.08
N ILE A 98 47.41 -27.29 -50.74
CA ILE A 98 48.37 -28.37 -51.04
C ILE A 98 49.19 -28.62 -49.77
N LEU A 99 49.26 -29.89 -49.35
CA LEU A 99 49.95 -30.33 -48.15
C LEU A 99 51.31 -30.99 -48.46
N ASP A 100 51.51 -31.46 -49.70
CA ASP A 100 52.75 -32.06 -50.15
C ASP A 100 53.81 -31.02 -50.61
N ASP A 101 55.06 -31.49 -50.79
CA ASP A 101 56.21 -30.67 -51.20
C ASP A 101 56.35 -30.50 -52.73
N PHE A 102 55.62 -31.28 -53.53
CA PHE A 102 55.79 -31.38 -54.99
C PHE A 102 54.79 -30.54 -55.78
N GLY A 103 53.60 -30.32 -55.22
CA GLY A 103 52.52 -29.55 -55.76
C GLY A 103 52.75 -28.05 -55.62
N THR A 104 52.34 -27.30 -56.64
CA THR A 104 52.40 -25.83 -56.64
C THR A 104 50.99 -25.26 -56.58
N PRO A 105 50.65 -24.46 -55.56
CA PRO A 105 49.34 -23.81 -55.47
C PRO A 105 49.24 -22.68 -56.51
N VAL A 106 48.12 -22.65 -57.22
CA VAL A 106 47.81 -21.66 -58.25
C VAL A 106 46.51 -20.96 -57.92
N SER A 107 46.56 -19.64 -57.76
CA SER A 107 45.36 -18.83 -57.56
C SER A 107 44.68 -18.53 -58.89
N ARG A 108 43.38 -18.78 -58.96
CA ARG A 108 42.49 -18.57 -60.11
C ARG A 108 41.29 -17.74 -59.69
N THR A 109 40.56 -17.21 -60.66
CA THR A 109 39.34 -16.42 -60.42
C THR A 109 38.21 -16.92 -61.30
N GLU A 110 37.04 -17.10 -60.70
CA GLU A 110 35.81 -17.49 -61.38
C GLU A 110 34.65 -16.74 -60.72
N ASN A 111 33.76 -16.16 -61.53
CA ASN A 111 32.60 -15.39 -61.04
C ASN A 111 32.94 -14.33 -59.99
N LEU A 112 34.06 -13.60 -60.18
CA LEU A 112 34.59 -12.56 -59.28
C LEU A 112 35.15 -13.06 -57.94
N TYR A 113 35.12 -14.37 -57.67
CA TYR A 113 35.72 -14.95 -56.47
C TYR A 113 37.03 -15.65 -56.81
N SER A 114 38.03 -15.60 -55.94
CA SER A 114 39.26 -16.38 -56.09
C SER A 114 39.09 -17.81 -55.59
N TYR A 115 39.84 -18.74 -56.15
CA TYR A 115 40.05 -20.09 -55.63
C TYR A 115 41.49 -20.54 -55.91
N THR A 116 41.96 -21.51 -55.16
CA THR A 116 43.26 -22.14 -55.31
C THR A 116 43.06 -23.51 -55.94
N SER A 117 43.79 -23.76 -57.02
CA SER A 117 43.97 -25.07 -57.66
C SER A 117 45.40 -25.56 -57.40
N GLY A 118 45.66 -26.85 -57.65
CA GLY A 118 47.00 -27.42 -57.53
C GLY A 118 47.56 -27.83 -58.87
N ILE A 119 48.86 -27.64 -59.07
CA ILE A 119 49.60 -28.15 -60.23
C ILE A 119 50.75 -29.04 -59.77
N TRP A 120 50.82 -30.26 -60.28
CA TRP A 120 51.93 -31.19 -60.09
C TRP A 120 52.61 -31.46 -61.42
N ILE A 121 53.93 -31.62 -61.41
CA ILE A 121 54.73 -31.91 -62.60
C ILE A 121 55.60 -33.12 -62.32
N LEU A 122 55.34 -34.22 -63.02
CA LEU A 122 56.13 -35.44 -62.95
C LEU A 122 56.97 -35.57 -64.22
N ASP A 123 58.29 -35.55 -64.07
CA ASP A 123 59.25 -35.68 -65.17
C ASP A 123 59.89 -37.07 -65.18
N ASN A 124 59.33 -37.96 -65.99
CA ASN A 124 59.86 -39.30 -66.24
C ASN A 124 60.52 -39.41 -67.62
N THR A 125 61.00 -38.29 -68.19
CA THR A 125 61.58 -38.27 -69.56
C THR A 125 62.92 -38.98 -69.67
N ALA A 126 63.65 -39.14 -68.56
CA ALA A 126 64.94 -39.81 -68.52
C ALA A 126 64.84 -41.35 -68.39
N ALA A 127 63.64 -41.89 -68.18
CA ALA A 127 63.41 -43.32 -68.07
C ALA A 127 63.39 -44.01 -69.44
N PHE A 128 64.01 -45.18 -69.51
CA PHE A 128 64.08 -46.05 -70.69
C PHE A 128 63.30 -47.35 -70.46
N GLY A 129 63.03 -48.08 -71.54
CA GLY A 129 62.25 -49.31 -71.53
C GLY A 129 62.65 -50.29 -70.41
N GLY A 130 61.80 -50.38 -69.39
CA GLY A 130 61.99 -51.24 -68.21
C GLY A 130 62.23 -50.51 -66.89
N ASP A 131 62.40 -49.19 -66.90
CA ASP A 131 62.57 -48.35 -65.69
C ASP A 131 61.25 -48.13 -64.93
N GLY A 132 60.11 -48.32 -65.60
CA GLY A 132 58.78 -48.32 -64.99
C GLY A 132 58.13 -46.94 -64.84
N THR A 133 56.92 -46.94 -64.27
CA THR A 133 56.09 -45.75 -64.06
C THR A 133 56.58 -44.98 -62.82
N MET A 134 56.81 -43.68 -62.96
CA MET A 134 57.02 -42.78 -61.82
C MET A 134 55.68 -42.47 -61.16
N THR A 135 55.61 -42.57 -59.84
CA THR A 135 54.40 -42.26 -59.06
C THR A 135 54.70 -41.20 -58.02
N ASP A 136 53.72 -40.33 -57.76
CA ASP A 136 53.75 -39.33 -56.70
C ASP A 136 52.36 -39.23 -56.05
N GLU A 137 52.28 -38.76 -54.81
CA GLU A 137 51.00 -38.60 -54.10
C GLU A 137 50.67 -37.11 -53.96
N ALA A 138 49.52 -36.70 -54.49
CA ALA A 138 49.01 -35.36 -54.32
C ALA A 138 48.17 -35.29 -53.04
N GLU A 139 48.72 -34.68 -51.99
CA GLU A 139 48.04 -34.49 -50.71
C GLU A 139 47.35 -33.12 -50.69
N ILE A 140 46.02 -33.13 -50.65
CA ILE A 140 45.19 -31.92 -50.79
C ILE A 140 44.21 -31.83 -49.62
N ARG A 141 44.20 -30.68 -48.95
CA ARG A 141 43.14 -30.27 -48.04
C ARG A 141 42.10 -29.43 -48.75
N ILE A 142 40.84 -29.83 -48.63
CA ILE A 142 39.68 -29.16 -49.21
C ILE A 142 38.99 -28.34 -48.13
N SER A 143 38.72 -27.07 -48.42
CA SER A 143 38.03 -26.12 -47.54
C SER A 143 36.94 -25.35 -48.29
N ARG A 144 36.03 -24.70 -47.59
CA ARG A 144 35.00 -23.85 -48.22
C ARG A 144 35.62 -22.63 -48.90
N ARG A 145 35.23 -22.39 -50.16
CA ARG A 145 35.57 -21.17 -50.88
C ARG A 145 34.74 -19.99 -50.36
N ASN A 146 35.42 -18.88 -50.13
CA ASN A 146 34.78 -17.63 -49.73
C ASN A 146 34.04 -17.01 -50.94
N THR A 147 32.72 -17.15 -50.97
CA THR A 147 31.82 -16.64 -52.03
C THR A 147 30.73 -15.75 -51.41
N SER A 148 29.51 -15.73 -51.94
CA SER A 148 28.34 -15.20 -51.23
C SER A 148 28.00 -16.02 -49.98
N THR A 149 28.43 -17.29 -49.93
CA THR A 149 28.36 -18.15 -48.75
C THR A 149 29.76 -18.43 -48.25
N ARG A 150 29.95 -18.23 -46.95
CA ARG A 150 31.24 -18.37 -46.25
C ARG A 150 31.20 -19.59 -45.35
N ALA A 151 32.38 -20.06 -44.95
CA ALA A 151 32.46 -20.99 -43.83
C ALA A 151 31.91 -20.30 -42.58
N VAL A 152 31.14 -21.02 -41.78
CA VAL A 152 30.75 -20.61 -40.43
C VAL A 152 32.01 -20.55 -39.58
N GLU A 153 32.11 -19.52 -38.75
CA GLU A 153 33.18 -19.34 -37.77
C GLU A 153 32.53 -18.92 -36.46
N PHE A 154 32.75 -19.68 -35.38
CA PHE A 154 32.34 -19.31 -34.03
C PHE A 154 33.55 -18.81 -33.23
N SER A 155 33.30 -17.79 -32.43
CA SER A 155 34.22 -17.25 -31.46
C SER A 155 33.91 -17.79 -30.06
N PRO A 156 34.87 -17.78 -29.11
CA PRO A 156 34.59 -18.13 -27.72
C PRO A 156 33.53 -17.25 -27.06
N THR A 157 33.21 -16.10 -27.67
CA THR A 157 32.18 -15.17 -27.18
C THR A 157 30.78 -15.49 -27.65
N ASP A 158 30.63 -16.39 -28.63
CA ASP A 158 29.33 -16.80 -29.12
C ASP A 158 28.67 -17.80 -28.15
N THR A 159 27.36 -17.66 -27.98
CA THR A 159 26.56 -18.55 -27.12
C THR A 159 26.39 -19.90 -27.80
N SER A 160 27.04 -20.93 -27.24
CA SER A 160 26.95 -22.32 -27.72
C SER A 160 25.62 -22.96 -27.31
N MET A 161 25.18 -22.67 -26.09
CA MET A 161 23.98 -23.23 -25.49
C MET A 161 23.23 -22.17 -24.69
N ASP A 162 21.90 -22.17 -24.75
CA ASP A 162 21.04 -21.34 -23.93
C ASP A 162 20.14 -22.24 -23.08
N ILE A 163 20.16 -22.03 -21.76
CA ILE A 163 19.36 -22.79 -20.80
C ILE A 163 18.22 -21.91 -20.31
N ARG A 164 17.00 -22.38 -20.52
CA ARG A 164 15.77 -21.71 -20.08
C ARG A 164 15.13 -22.53 -18.98
N MET A 165 15.24 -22.07 -17.74
CA MET A 165 14.66 -22.73 -16.58
C MET A 165 13.38 -22.00 -16.17
N THR A 166 12.23 -22.66 -16.28
CA THR A 166 10.95 -22.09 -15.84
C THR A 166 10.43 -22.84 -14.62
N VAL A 167 10.33 -22.14 -13.50
CA VAL A 167 9.79 -22.66 -12.25
C VAL A 167 8.33 -22.21 -12.13
N ASP A 168 7.39 -23.14 -12.22
CA ASP A 168 5.97 -22.85 -12.01
C ASP A 168 5.63 -22.94 -10.52
N ALA A 169 5.71 -21.80 -9.81
CA ALA A 169 5.40 -21.71 -8.37
C ALA A 169 3.98 -21.19 -8.09
N ARG A 170 3.08 -21.27 -9.08
CA ARG A 170 1.66 -20.87 -8.89
C ARG A 170 0.95 -21.71 -7.84
N ASP A 171 1.32 -22.99 -7.76
CA ASP A 171 0.98 -23.90 -6.67
C ASP A 171 2.27 -24.37 -6.00
N GLU A 172 2.70 -23.63 -4.98
CA GLU A 172 3.96 -23.85 -4.25
C GLU A 172 4.12 -25.29 -3.75
N ALA A 173 3.02 -25.98 -3.40
CA ALA A 173 3.04 -27.36 -2.92
C ALA A 173 3.30 -28.40 -4.02
N ASN A 174 3.06 -28.05 -5.29
CA ASN A 174 3.21 -28.91 -6.46
C ASN A 174 3.95 -28.19 -7.59
N SER A 175 5.01 -27.45 -7.24
CA SER A 175 5.76 -26.66 -8.21
C SER A 175 6.49 -27.57 -9.20
N VAL A 176 6.50 -27.20 -10.47
CA VAL A 176 7.18 -27.97 -11.53
C VAL A 176 8.24 -27.10 -12.18
N VAL A 177 9.46 -27.62 -12.27
CA VAL A 177 10.59 -26.98 -12.95
C VAL A 177 10.70 -27.55 -14.36
N THR A 178 10.54 -26.70 -15.36
CA THR A 178 10.75 -27.02 -16.77
C THR A 178 12.13 -26.55 -17.17
N LEU A 179 12.96 -27.48 -17.64
CA LEU A 179 14.30 -27.21 -18.16
C LEU A 179 14.26 -27.27 -19.69
N GLY A 180 14.38 -26.12 -20.34
CA GLY A 180 14.60 -25.98 -21.77
C GLY A 180 16.08 -25.79 -22.07
N ILE A 181 16.59 -26.47 -23.11
CA ILE A 181 17.97 -26.31 -23.59
C ILE A 181 17.92 -26.06 -25.09
N ASP A 182 18.49 -24.94 -25.51
CA ASP A 182 18.65 -24.55 -26.90
C ASP A 182 20.12 -24.68 -27.30
N LEU A 183 20.41 -25.65 -28.17
CA LEU A 183 21.77 -25.94 -28.61
C LEU A 183 22.03 -25.28 -29.99
N ASN A 184 22.90 -24.27 -30.01
CA ASN A 184 23.28 -23.55 -31.23
C ASN A 184 24.44 -24.24 -31.96
N TYR A 185 25.47 -24.65 -31.21
CA TYR A 185 26.61 -25.41 -31.74
C TYR A 185 27.37 -26.16 -30.64
N LEU A 186 28.12 -27.18 -31.03
CA LEU A 186 29.05 -27.95 -30.19
C LEU A 186 30.48 -27.73 -30.66
N ASP A 187 31.38 -27.29 -29.79
CA ASP A 187 32.79 -27.10 -30.13
C ASP A 187 33.60 -28.40 -30.08
N THR A 188 34.83 -28.38 -30.61
CA THR A 188 35.73 -29.54 -30.58
C THR A 188 36.04 -30.07 -29.17
N SER A 189 36.13 -29.21 -28.16
CA SER A 189 36.40 -29.63 -26.78
C SER A 189 35.26 -30.48 -26.23
N LEU A 190 34.03 -30.03 -26.44
CA LEU A 190 32.82 -30.75 -26.09
C LEU A 190 32.69 -32.03 -26.89
N LEU A 191 32.87 -31.99 -28.21
CA LEU A 191 32.80 -33.19 -29.06
C LEU A 191 33.77 -34.27 -28.58
N ASN A 192 34.98 -33.90 -28.15
CA ASN A 192 35.93 -34.82 -27.55
C ASN A 192 35.50 -35.32 -26.16
N THR A 193 34.95 -34.44 -25.32
CA THR A 193 34.47 -34.77 -23.98
C THR A 193 33.28 -35.73 -24.03
N TRP A 194 32.39 -35.51 -24.98
CA TRP A 194 31.18 -36.27 -25.27
C TRP A 194 31.49 -37.52 -26.11
N GLY A 195 32.68 -37.60 -26.70
CA GLY A 195 33.10 -38.73 -27.54
C GLY A 195 32.32 -38.82 -28.86
N ILE A 196 31.83 -37.70 -29.37
CA ILE A 196 31.08 -37.61 -30.63
C ILE A 196 32.08 -37.37 -31.76
N GLN A 197 32.34 -38.42 -32.55
CA GLN A 197 33.21 -38.40 -33.72
C GLN A 197 32.41 -38.94 -34.93
N PRO A 198 31.68 -38.08 -35.66
CA PRO A 198 30.76 -38.54 -36.71
C PRO A 198 31.45 -39.04 -37.99
N PHE A 199 32.75 -38.75 -38.16
CA PHE A 199 33.53 -39.07 -39.36
C PHE A 199 34.84 -39.79 -39.01
N ASN A 200 35.40 -40.52 -39.98
CA ASN A 200 36.65 -41.26 -39.84
C ASN A 200 37.87 -40.36 -40.11
N ASP A 201 39.08 -40.95 -40.06
CA ASP A 201 40.34 -40.30 -40.45
C ASP A 201 40.21 -39.62 -41.83
N GLY A 202 40.59 -38.33 -41.90
CA GLY A 202 40.54 -37.52 -43.13
C GLY A 202 39.55 -36.34 -43.09
N VAL A 203 38.60 -36.30 -42.15
CA VAL A 203 37.69 -35.17 -41.97
C VAL A 203 37.92 -34.49 -40.62
N SER A 204 38.13 -33.18 -40.64
CA SER A 204 38.27 -32.38 -39.42
C SER A 204 37.14 -31.35 -39.32
N LEU A 205 36.44 -31.36 -38.18
CA LEU A 205 35.39 -30.40 -37.85
C LEU A 205 35.82 -29.53 -36.66
N PRO A 206 35.78 -28.20 -36.78
CA PRO A 206 36.04 -27.31 -35.64
C PRO A 206 34.85 -27.22 -34.67
N TRP A 207 33.64 -27.49 -35.15
CA TRP A 207 32.38 -27.52 -34.38
C TRP A 207 31.29 -28.22 -35.19
N ILE A 208 30.19 -28.55 -34.53
CA ILE A 208 28.94 -29.01 -35.15
C ILE A 208 27.84 -28.02 -34.76
N SER A 209 27.32 -27.26 -35.73
CA SER A 209 26.18 -26.36 -35.52
C SER A 209 24.85 -27.11 -35.42
N SER A 210 23.78 -26.42 -35.04
CA SER A 210 22.42 -26.98 -35.05
C SER A 210 22.00 -27.51 -36.43
N ASP A 211 22.25 -26.76 -37.50
CA ASP A 211 22.09 -27.24 -38.88
C ASP A 211 23.01 -28.42 -39.20
N GLY A 212 24.22 -28.45 -38.62
CA GLY A 212 25.11 -29.60 -38.65
C GLY A 212 24.50 -30.86 -38.05
N ILE A 213 23.85 -30.76 -36.88
CA ILE A 213 23.15 -31.88 -36.24
C ILE A 213 22.02 -32.39 -37.12
N ARG A 214 21.21 -31.49 -37.70
CA ARG A 214 20.12 -31.87 -38.63
C ARG A 214 20.65 -32.54 -39.89
N MET A 215 21.75 -32.03 -40.44
CA MET A 215 22.45 -32.67 -41.55
C MET A 215 22.89 -34.08 -41.16
N LEU A 216 23.62 -34.25 -40.05
CA LEU A 216 24.07 -35.57 -39.62
C LEU A 216 22.91 -36.53 -39.34
N GLN A 217 21.79 -36.04 -38.81
CA GLN A 217 20.56 -36.82 -38.63
C GLN A 217 19.97 -37.28 -39.97
N GLU A 218 19.85 -36.38 -40.94
CA GLU A 218 19.30 -36.68 -42.27
C GLU A 218 20.09 -37.78 -42.99
N PHE A 219 21.41 -37.79 -42.81
CA PHE A 219 22.32 -38.78 -43.41
C PHE A 219 22.57 -40.03 -42.54
N GLY A 220 22.10 -40.04 -41.28
CA GLY A 220 22.20 -41.17 -40.36
C GLY A 220 23.55 -41.31 -39.65
N TYR A 221 24.26 -40.20 -39.42
CA TYR A 221 25.58 -40.15 -38.78
C TYR A 221 25.57 -39.74 -37.30
N VAL A 222 24.42 -39.36 -36.74
CA VAL A 222 24.30 -39.00 -35.32
C VAL A 222 23.27 -39.91 -34.64
N ASP A 223 23.66 -40.48 -33.50
CA ASP A 223 22.73 -41.12 -32.57
C ASP A 223 22.20 -40.07 -31.60
N LEU A 224 20.94 -39.68 -31.82
CA LEU A 224 20.27 -38.67 -31.01
C LEU A 224 20.04 -39.12 -29.55
N GLN A 225 19.95 -40.43 -29.29
CA GLN A 225 19.87 -40.93 -27.91
C GLN A 225 21.19 -40.74 -27.16
N GLN A 226 22.31 -40.91 -27.87
CA GLN A 226 23.63 -40.64 -27.32
C GLN A 226 23.77 -39.15 -26.96
N LEU A 227 23.31 -38.25 -27.84
CA LEU A 227 23.34 -36.80 -27.60
C LEU A 227 22.54 -36.40 -26.35
N THR A 228 21.31 -36.91 -26.19
CA THR A 228 20.48 -36.61 -25.02
C THR A 228 21.03 -37.21 -23.72
N GLY A 229 21.66 -38.39 -23.80
CA GLY A 229 22.20 -39.10 -22.63
C GLY A 229 23.49 -38.51 -22.05
N MET A 230 24.15 -37.60 -22.77
CA MET A 230 25.37 -36.93 -22.31
C MET A 230 25.10 -35.63 -21.57
N LEU A 231 23.86 -35.14 -21.58
CA LEU A 231 23.51 -33.94 -20.84
C LEU A 231 23.51 -34.27 -19.32
N PRO A 232 24.31 -33.56 -18.50
CA PRO A 232 24.47 -33.77 -17.08
C PRO A 232 23.27 -33.21 -16.30
N LEU A 233 22.07 -33.73 -16.55
CA LEU A 233 20.82 -33.30 -15.89
C LEU A 233 20.90 -33.44 -14.37
N THR A 234 21.66 -34.43 -13.89
CA THR A 234 21.91 -34.63 -12.45
C THR A 234 22.71 -33.48 -11.85
N ASP A 235 23.70 -32.95 -12.56
CA ASP A 235 24.51 -31.84 -12.05
C ASP A 235 23.69 -30.55 -12.02
N VAL A 236 22.89 -30.30 -13.06
CA VAL A 236 21.93 -29.18 -13.10
C VAL A 236 20.91 -29.29 -11.96
N ALA A 237 20.40 -30.49 -11.69
CA ALA A 237 19.48 -30.73 -10.58
C ALA A 237 20.13 -30.48 -9.20
N ASN A 238 21.38 -30.92 -9.03
CA ASN A 238 22.12 -30.70 -7.78
C ASN A 238 22.40 -29.21 -7.56
N SER A 239 22.87 -28.49 -8.58
CA SER A 239 23.11 -27.04 -8.46
C SER A 239 21.82 -26.28 -8.18
N PHE A 240 20.69 -26.67 -8.79
CA PHE A 240 19.39 -26.10 -8.46
C PHE A 240 19.00 -26.35 -7.00
N ALA A 241 19.21 -27.57 -6.51
CA ALA A 241 18.87 -27.93 -5.13
C ALA A 241 19.74 -27.19 -4.09
N GLU A 242 21.03 -26.99 -4.38
CA GLU A 242 21.93 -26.22 -3.52
C GLU A 242 21.48 -24.76 -3.37
N GLN A 243 21.00 -24.15 -4.46
CA GLN A 243 20.65 -22.74 -4.48
C GLN A 243 19.22 -22.46 -4.01
N THR A 244 18.28 -23.36 -4.30
CA THR A 244 16.86 -23.19 -3.94
C THR A 244 16.44 -23.90 -2.65
N GLY A 245 17.33 -24.72 -2.07
CA GLY A 245 17.03 -25.55 -0.90
C GLY A 245 16.09 -26.74 -1.18
N SER A 246 15.58 -26.86 -2.41
CA SER A 246 14.59 -27.87 -2.81
C SER A 246 15.19 -28.90 -3.74
N SER A 247 15.23 -30.17 -3.32
CA SER A 247 15.76 -31.23 -4.17
C SER A 247 14.86 -31.47 -5.38
N VAL A 248 15.45 -31.41 -6.57
CA VAL A 248 14.76 -31.61 -7.84
C VAL A 248 15.29 -32.85 -8.55
N SER A 249 14.43 -33.52 -9.31
CA SER A 249 14.80 -34.61 -10.20
C SER A 249 14.12 -34.39 -11.54
N PHE A 250 14.90 -34.32 -12.61
CA PHE A 250 14.40 -34.16 -13.97
C PHE A 250 14.09 -35.52 -14.60
N SER A 251 13.05 -35.55 -15.44
CA SER A 251 12.78 -36.68 -16.33
C SER A 251 13.85 -36.80 -17.42
N ASP A 252 13.78 -37.88 -18.21
CA ASP A 252 14.59 -37.99 -19.42
C ASP A 252 14.29 -36.81 -20.36
N ILE A 253 15.36 -36.18 -20.87
CA ILE A 253 15.23 -35.05 -21.79
C ILE A 253 14.77 -35.53 -23.17
N SER A 254 13.93 -34.73 -23.83
CA SER A 254 13.37 -35.04 -25.14
C SER A 254 13.46 -33.85 -26.08
N PHE A 255 13.51 -34.11 -27.39
CA PHE A 255 13.47 -33.05 -28.39
C PHE A 255 12.07 -32.47 -28.48
N THR A 256 11.98 -31.14 -28.47
CA THR A 256 10.72 -30.45 -28.67
C THR A 256 10.28 -30.48 -30.14
N PRO A 257 8.97 -30.37 -30.43
CA PRO A 257 8.48 -30.18 -31.79
C PRO A 257 9.09 -28.92 -32.43
N PRO A 258 9.29 -28.90 -33.76
CA PRO A 258 9.84 -27.73 -34.43
C PRO A 258 8.89 -26.52 -34.33
N SER A 259 9.48 -25.34 -34.13
CA SER A 259 8.81 -24.04 -34.08
C SER A 259 9.44 -23.08 -35.11
N ASP A 260 8.95 -21.85 -35.22
CA ASP A 260 9.59 -20.83 -36.06
C ASP A 260 11.00 -20.43 -35.55
N SER A 261 11.33 -20.77 -34.29
CA SER A 261 12.62 -20.48 -33.65
C SER A 261 13.64 -21.61 -33.75
N GLY A 262 13.22 -22.85 -34.04
CA GLY A 262 14.15 -23.98 -34.13
C GLY A 262 13.50 -25.35 -33.89
N GLY A 263 14.29 -26.29 -33.37
CA GLY A 263 13.90 -27.67 -33.09
C GLY A 263 14.57 -28.69 -33.99
N LEU A 264 14.50 -29.97 -33.63
CA LEU A 264 15.22 -31.04 -34.35
C LEU A 264 14.78 -31.17 -35.81
N ASN A 265 13.46 -31.19 -36.05
CA ASN A 265 12.88 -31.34 -37.39
C ASN A 265 12.47 -30.00 -38.03
N PHE A 266 13.14 -28.91 -37.64
CA PHE A 266 12.90 -27.60 -38.25
C PHE A 266 13.23 -27.64 -39.75
N THR A 267 12.42 -26.94 -40.54
CA THR A 267 12.61 -26.86 -41.99
C THR A 267 12.76 -25.40 -42.37
N HIS A 268 13.85 -25.08 -43.06
CA HIS A 268 14.09 -23.73 -43.56
C HIS A 268 13.04 -23.36 -44.59
N THR A 269 12.53 -22.12 -44.49
CA THR A 269 11.66 -21.54 -45.50
C THR A 269 12.53 -20.94 -46.61
N ALA A 270 12.26 -21.38 -47.85
CA ALA A 270 13.00 -20.94 -49.04
C ALA A 270 13.03 -19.41 -49.16
N LEU A 271 14.22 -18.86 -49.42
CA LEU A 271 14.51 -17.42 -49.55
C LEU A 271 14.20 -16.55 -48.31
N VAL A 272 13.80 -17.15 -47.19
CA VAL A 272 13.50 -16.43 -45.94
C VAL A 272 14.53 -16.79 -44.87
N THR A 273 14.60 -18.06 -44.48
CA THR A 273 15.53 -18.52 -43.45
C THR A 273 16.77 -19.19 -44.03
N CYS A 274 16.73 -19.51 -45.34
CA CYS A 274 17.85 -20.02 -46.13
C CYS A 274 17.80 -19.42 -47.54
N ALA A 275 18.95 -19.22 -48.21
CA ALA A 275 18.96 -18.66 -49.58
C ALA A 275 18.62 -19.70 -50.66
N GLU A 276 18.35 -20.94 -50.29
CA GLU A 276 17.92 -21.99 -51.19
C GLU A 276 16.48 -21.77 -51.68
N ILE A 277 16.19 -22.26 -52.90
CA ILE A 277 14.89 -22.09 -53.58
C ILE A 277 13.83 -23.13 -53.17
N SER A 278 14.22 -24.12 -52.36
CA SER A 278 13.35 -25.17 -51.84
C SER A 278 13.49 -25.27 -50.32
N PRO A 279 12.45 -25.70 -49.59
CA PRO A 279 12.57 -25.97 -48.16
C PRO A 279 13.57 -27.12 -47.91
N THR A 280 14.39 -26.96 -46.88
CA THR A 280 15.46 -27.92 -46.53
C THR A 280 15.57 -28.07 -45.01
N GLY A 281 16.03 -29.23 -44.54
CA GLY A 281 16.26 -29.47 -43.10
C GLY A 281 17.50 -28.74 -42.55
N PHE A 282 18.46 -28.44 -43.43
CA PHE A 282 19.66 -27.66 -43.14
C PHE A 282 20.03 -26.80 -44.34
N CYS A 283 20.61 -25.62 -44.11
CA CYS A 283 20.89 -24.66 -45.15
C CYS A 283 22.34 -24.75 -45.67
N VAL A 284 22.56 -24.79 -46.99
CA VAL A 284 23.94 -24.80 -47.58
C VAL A 284 24.29 -23.55 -48.41
N GLU A 285 23.34 -22.63 -48.58
CA GLU A 285 23.51 -21.38 -49.33
C GLU A 285 22.96 -20.15 -48.58
N GLY A 286 23.62 -19.01 -48.76
CA GLY A 286 23.33 -17.76 -48.07
C GLY A 286 24.17 -17.52 -46.82
N ALA A 287 23.75 -16.52 -46.03
CA ALA A 287 24.41 -16.11 -44.79
C ALA A 287 24.10 -17.03 -43.60
N ASN A 288 22.94 -17.69 -43.62
CA ASN A 288 22.51 -18.63 -42.57
C ASN A 288 22.91 -20.08 -42.86
N ALA A 289 23.75 -20.31 -43.88
CA ALA A 289 24.12 -21.65 -44.28
C ALA A 289 24.94 -22.33 -43.18
N MET A 290 24.46 -23.49 -42.70
CA MET A 290 25.09 -24.34 -41.70
C MET A 290 25.41 -23.64 -40.36
N ASN A 291 24.74 -22.53 -40.05
CA ASN A 291 25.02 -21.77 -38.84
C ASN A 291 24.18 -22.25 -37.65
N GLY A 292 24.36 -21.61 -36.48
CA GLY A 292 23.66 -21.95 -35.24
C GLY A 292 22.35 -21.17 -34.99
N THR A 293 21.84 -20.39 -35.96
CA THR A 293 20.75 -19.42 -35.71
C THR A 293 19.44 -20.08 -35.27
N TYR A 294 19.16 -21.30 -35.72
CA TYR A 294 17.95 -22.04 -35.38
C TYR A 294 18.33 -23.25 -34.50
N PRO A 295 18.34 -23.12 -33.16
CA PRO A 295 18.86 -24.14 -32.26
C PRO A 295 18.14 -25.48 -32.35
N ILE A 296 18.81 -26.53 -31.85
CA ILE A 296 18.17 -27.78 -31.47
C ILE A 296 17.60 -27.61 -30.07
N MET A 297 16.28 -27.69 -29.98
CA MET A 297 15.54 -27.39 -28.76
C MET A 297 15.16 -28.68 -28.03
N LEU A 298 15.52 -28.75 -26.76
CA LEU A 298 15.32 -29.90 -25.88
C LEU A 298 14.55 -29.45 -24.63
N GLU A 299 13.75 -30.34 -24.06
CA GLU A 299 12.97 -30.07 -22.86
C GLU A 299 12.94 -31.27 -21.91
N SER A 300 13.04 -31.00 -20.62
CA SER A 300 12.76 -31.95 -19.55
C SER A 300 11.94 -31.28 -18.44
N ASN A 301 11.08 -32.05 -17.78
CA ASN A 301 10.27 -31.59 -16.66
C ASN A 301 10.72 -32.25 -15.37
N SER A 302 10.63 -31.53 -14.26
CA SER A 302 10.88 -32.10 -12.95
C SER A 302 9.69 -32.90 -12.43
N THR A 303 9.95 -33.76 -11.45
CA THR A 303 8.89 -34.18 -10.53
C THR A 303 8.37 -32.97 -9.74
N PRO A 304 7.09 -32.95 -9.32
CA PRO A 304 6.58 -31.89 -8.46
C PRO A 304 7.42 -31.75 -7.18
N ILE A 305 7.78 -30.52 -6.85
CA ILE A 305 8.53 -30.14 -5.63
C ILE A 305 7.69 -29.19 -4.78
N ASN A 306 7.97 -29.17 -3.48
CA ASN A 306 7.48 -28.12 -2.60
C ASN A 306 8.49 -26.99 -2.62
N LEU A 307 8.10 -25.84 -3.16
CA LEU A 307 8.95 -24.67 -3.28
C LEU A 307 8.25 -23.48 -2.63
N ASP A 308 8.85 -22.94 -1.58
CA ASP A 308 8.40 -21.71 -0.95
C ASP A 308 9.06 -20.51 -1.64
N VAL A 309 8.25 -19.65 -2.25
CA VAL A 309 8.75 -18.49 -3.00
C VAL A 309 9.43 -17.48 -2.08
N ILE A 310 9.05 -17.43 -0.80
CA ILE A 310 9.67 -16.56 0.20
C ILE A 310 11.07 -17.07 0.51
N ASP A 311 11.23 -18.36 0.81
CA ASP A 311 12.55 -18.95 1.08
C ASP A 311 13.47 -18.78 -0.15
N LEU A 312 12.92 -18.98 -1.35
CA LEU A 312 13.65 -18.72 -2.60
C LEU A 312 14.09 -17.25 -2.71
N ALA A 313 13.20 -16.30 -2.45
CA ALA A 313 13.51 -14.87 -2.49
C ALA A 313 14.59 -14.50 -1.45
N VAL A 314 14.45 -14.95 -0.20
CA VAL A 314 15.43 -14.72 0.88
C VAL A 314 16.81 -15.28 0.51
N ARG A 315 16.87 -16.49 -0.07
CA ARG A 315 18.12 -17.11 -0.53
C ARG A 315 18.76 -16.37 -1.70
N LEU A 316 17.96 -15.93 -2.69
CA LEU A 316 18.45 -15.15 -3.83
C LEU A 316 18.99 -13.77 -3.41
N ILE A 317 18.35 -13.18 -2.40
CA ILE A 317 18.69 -11.87 -1.82
C ILE A 317 19.83 -12.03 -0.78
N ASN A 318 20.18 -13.26 -0.38
CA ASN A 318 21.25 -13.61 0.57
C ASN A 318 21.13 -12.86 1.90
N GLU A 319 19.90 -12.70 2.39
CA GLU A 319 19.63 -12.11 3.70
C GLU A 319 19.44 -13.23 4.73
N THR A 320 20.15 -13.11 5.85
CA THR A 320 20.10 -14.07 6.95
C THR A 320 19.83 -13.32 8.24
N ASP A 321 19.18 -13.99 9.19
CA ASP A 321 18.99 -13.50 10.55
C ASP A 321 20.33 -13.34 11.32
N GLU A 322 20.27 -12.89 12.57
CA GLU A 322 21.45 -12.71 13.42
C GLU A 322 22.25 -14.02 13.68
N ASN A 323 21.63 -15.19 13.43
CA ASN A 323 22.25 -16.51 13.57
C ASN A 323 22.80 -17.05 12.23
N GLY A 324 22.55 -16.39 11.11
CA GLY A 324 22.92 -16.84 9.77
C GLY A 324 21.90 -17.77 9.10
N ASP A 325 20.69 -17.89 9.66
CA ASP A 325 19.58 -18.66 9.10
C ASP A 325 18.64 -17.76 8.27
N PRO A 326 17.97 -18.26 7.22
CA PRO A 326 16.97 -17.48 6.48
C PRO A 326 15.86 -16.97 7.41
N LEU A 327 15.40 -15.72 7.19
CA LEU A 327 14.28 -15.14 7.93
C LEU A 327 13.02 -16.02 7.86
N ASP A 328 12.61 -16.60 8.98
CA ASP A 328 11.43 -17.45 9.07
C ASP A 328 10.15 -16.61 9.32
N ILE A 329 9.41 -16.35 8.25
CA ILE A 329 8.07 -15.71 8.29
C ILE A 329 6.93 -16.72 8.10
N SER A 330 7.20 -18.02 8.24
CA SER A 330 6.21 -19.10 8.02
C SER A 330 5.01 -19.07 8.98
N PHE A 331 5.11 -18.28 10.05
CA PHE A 331 3.99 -18.07 10.98
C PHE A 331 2.87 -17.20 10.40
N ILE A 332 3.14 -16.39 9.35
CA ILE A 332 2.14 -15.57 8.67
C ILE A 332 1.52 -16.41 7.55
N GLU A 333 0.19 -16.52 7.54
CA GLU A 333 -0.50 -17.21 6.46
C GLU A 333 -0.33 -16.46 5.13
N LYS A 334 -0.23 -17.19 4.01
CA LYS A 334 0.02 -16.59 2.68
C LYS A 334 -1.01 -15.53 2.28
N ASN A 335 -2.26 -15.71 2.69
CA ASN A 335 -3.32 -14.73 2.43
C ASN A 335 -3.16 -13.44 3.24
N ASP A 336 -2.52 -13.51 4.40
CA ASP A 336 -2.23 -12.36 5.24
C ASP A 336 -0.97 -11.66 4.75
N LEU A 337 0.03 -12.44 4.33
CA LEU A 337 1.23 -11.92 3.65
C LEU A 337 0.86 -11.16 2.36
N ALA A 338 -0.10 -11.67 1.58
CA ALA A 338 -0.61 -10.97 0.40
C ALA A 338 -1.08 -9.54 0.71
N LYS A 339 -1.78 -9.37 1.85
CA LYS A 339 -2.29 -8.05 2.29
C LYS A 339 -1.17 -7.16 2.80
N ILE A 340 -0.19 -7.72 3.52
CA ILE A 340 0.99 -6.97 3.94
C ILE A 340 1.76 -6.45 2.71
N LEU A 341 1.99 -7.31 1.71
CA LEU A 341 2.69 -6.96 0.48
C LEU A 341 1.89 -6.03 -0.44
N ASN A 342 0.58 -5.86 -0.24
CA ASN A 342 -0.17 -4.83 -0.96
C ASN A 342 0.24 -3.42 -0.52
N VAL A 343 0.80 -3.25 0.68
CA VAL A 343 1.33 -1.98 1.18
C VAL A 343 2.86 -1.93 1.08
N LEU A 344 3.49 -3.10 1.23
CA LEU A 344 4.94 -3.27 1.22
C LEU A 344 5.43 -3.83 -0.11
N SER A 345 6.36 -3.15 -0.75
CA SER A 345 7.13 -3.70 -1.85
C SER A 345 8.56 -4.01 -1.39
N ILE A 346 9.04 -5.20 -1.75
CA ILE A 346 10.40 -5.65 -1.45
C ILE A 346 11.16 -5.66 -2.77
N SER A 347 12.26 -4.91 -2.90
CA SER A 347 13.06 -4.88 -4.12
C SER A 347 14.56 -4.91 -3.80
N LYS A 348 15.37 -5.62 -4.60
CA LYS A 348 16.82 -5.64 -4.46
C LYS A 348 17.50 -5.76 -5.82
N GLU A 349 18.61 -5.06 -5.96
CA GLU A 349 19.51 -5.23 -7.10
C GLU A 349 20.28 -6.56 -6.95
N VAL A 350 20.02 -7.51 -7.85
CA VAL A 350 20.62 -8.84 -7.85
C VAL A 350 21.57 -8.95 -9.04
N ASN A 351 22.80 -9.40 -8.80
CA ASN A 351 23.74 -9.71 -9.88
C ASN A 351 23.43 -11.12 -10.43
N PRO A 352 23.07 -11.27 -11.72
CA PRO A 352 22.79 -12.57 -12.34
C PRO A 352 23.96 -13.56 -12.31
N ASP A 353 25.18 -13.12 -11.97
CA ASP A 353 26.34 -14.01 -11.77
C ASP A 353 26.09 -15.10 -10.71
N ILE A 354 25.11 -14.93 -9.82
CA ILE A 354 24.63 -16.00 -8.93
C ILE A 354 24.15 -17.24 -9.70
N LEU A 355 23.71 -17.08 -10.95
CA LEU A 355 23.31 -18.18 -11.83
C LEU A 355 24.50 -18.95 -12.42
N SER A 356 25.72 -18.42 -12.37
CA SER A 356 26.90 -19.11 -12.90
C SER A 356 27.22 -20.40 -12.16
N SER A 357 26.87 -20.51 -10.88
CA SER A 357 27.00 -21.75 -10.10
C SER A 357 26.05 -22.86 -10.57
N TYR A 358 25.02 -22.52 -11.34
CA TYR A 358 24.08 -23.49 -11.92
C TYR A 358 24.64 -24.13 -13.20
N ILE A 359 25.75 -23.62 -13.75
CA ILE A 359 26.41 -24.16 -14.95
C ILE A 359 27.45 -25.20 -14.49
N PRO A 360 27.25 -26.50 -14.78
CA PRO A 360 28.29 -27.50 -14.55
C PRO A 360 29.54 -27.18 -15.37
N GLU A 361 30.73 -27.54 -14.89
CA GLU A 361 32.00 -27.34 -15.63
C GLU A 361 32.05 -28.04 -17.00
N SER A 362 31.14 -28.99 -17.23
CA SER A 362 30.98 -29.73 -18.48
C SER A 362 30.17 -28.99 -19.56
N PHE A 363 29.61 -27.81 -19.23
CA PHE A 363 28.86 -26.98 -20.18
C PHE A 363 29.77 -25.95 -20.89
N PRO A 364 29.45 -25.61 -22.16
CA PRO A 364 30.20 -24.62 -22.95
C PRO A 364 29.86 -23.18 -22.51
N SER A 365 30.21 -22.21 -23.36
CA SER A 365 29.68 -20.84 -23.29
C SER A 365 28.14 -20.88 -23.28
N THR A 366 27.58 -20.73 -22.08
CA THR A 366 26.17 -20.98 -21.79
C THR A 366 25.53 -19.73 -21.18
N ASP A 367 24.42 -19.31 -21.76
CA ASP A 367 23.55 -18.30 -21.15
C ASP A 367 22.44 -19.01 -20.37
N ILE A 368 21.97 -18.42 -19.27
CA ILE A 368 20.88 -18.96 -18.45
C ILE A 368 19.79 -17.90 -18.30
N THR A 369 18.56 -18.29 -18.59
CA THR A 369 17.37 -17.53 -18.21
C THR A 369 16.59 -18.31 -17.16
N LEU A 370 16.49 -17.76 -15.95
CA LEU A 370 15.63 -18.29 -14.88
C LEU A 370 14.33 -17.49 -14.86
N THR A 371 13.20 -18.15 -15.07
CA THR A 371 11.87 -17.56 -14.96
C THR A 371 11.09 -18.24 -13.84
N ILE A 372 10.59 -17.49 -12.87
CA ILE A 372 9.78 -18.00 -11.77
C ILE A 372 8.36 -17.45 -11.95
N LEU A 373 7.38 -18.31 -12.19
CA LEU A 373 5.97 -17.92 -12.22
C LEU A 373 5.45 -17.80 -10.80
N LEU A 374 4.96 -16.61 -10.45
CA LEU A 374 4.60 -16.28 -9.07
C LEU A 374 3.23 -16.84 -8.65
N PRO A 375 3.04 -17.15 -7.36
CA PRO A 375 1.76 -17.55 -6.79
C PRO A 375 0.78 -16.37 -6.74
N THR A 376 -0.50 -16.68 -6.55
CA THR A 376 -1.57 -15.67 -6.58
C THR A 376 -1.49 -14.62 -5.45
N TRP A 377 -0.67 -14.86 -4.43
CA TRP A 377 -0.47 -13.94 -3.31
C TRP A 377 0.69 -12.96 -3.54
N ALA A 378 1.47 -13.09 -4.61
CA ALA A 378 2.62 -12.25 -4.93
C ALA A 378 2.59 -11.78 -6.39
N ARG A 379 3.20 -10.63 -6.66
CA ARG A 379 3.43 -10.07 -7.99
C ARG A 379 4.82 -9.47 -8.07
N SER A 380 5.42 -9.48 -9.26
CA SER A 380 6.66 -8.76 -9.51
C SER A 380 6.42 -7.26 -9.60
N THR A 381 7.38 -6.48 -9.13
CA THR A 381 7.46 -5.03 -9.36
C THR A 381 7.96 -4.66 -10.76
N GLY A 382 8.48 -5.63 -11.52
CA GLY A 382 8.95 -5.44 -12.89
C GLY A 382 7.84 -5.35 -13.93
N ASP A 383 8.22 -5.34 -15.21
CA ASP A 383 7.30 -5.15 -16.35
C ASP A 383 6.20 -6.24 -16.45
N VAL A 384 6.52 -7.47 -16.02
CA VAL A 384 5.61 -8.61 -16.10
C VAL A 384 5.22 -9.05 -14.69
N PRO A 385 4.00 -8.76 -14.22
CA PRO A 385 3.64 -8.95 -12.82
C PRO A 385 3.59 -10.41 -12.36
N ASP A 386 3.36 -11.35 -13.27
CA ASP A 386 3.10 -12.75 -12.91
C ASP A 386 4.38 -13.59 -12.85
N ARG A 387 5.56 -12.99 -13.09
CA ARG A 387 6.83 -13.73 -13.09
C ARG A 387 8.01 -12.86 -12.65
N LEU A 388 9.01 -13.51 -12.06
CA LEU A 388 10.36 -12.97 -11.94
C LEU A 388 11.22 -13.57 -13.05
N GLU A 389 12.10 -12.78 -13.63
CA GLU A 389 13.03 -13.21 -14.66
C GLU A 389 14.43 -12.72 -14.29
N LEU A 390 15.41 -13.63 -14.36
CA LEU A 390 16.81 -13.32 -14.12
C LEU A 390 17.62 -13.88 -15.29
N VAL A 391 18.36 -13.01 -15.99
CA VAL A 391 19.10 -13.38 -17.20
C VAL A 391 20.61 -13.30 -16.98
N TYR A 392 21.26 -14.45 -16.95
CA TYR A 392 22.71 -14.57 -16.94
C TYR A 392 23.27 -14.75 -18.34
N ARG A 393 24.28 -13.95 -18.68
CA ARG A 393 25.05 -14.05 -19.92
C ARG A 393 26.51 -14.36 -19.63
N HIS A 394 27.07 -15.32 -20.35
CA HIS A 394 28.47 -15.72 -20.19
C HIS A 394 29.47 -14.57 -20.48
N GLN A 395 29.08 -13.61 -21.34
CA GLN A 395 29.89 -12.42 -21.66
C GLN A 395 29.90 -11.34 -20.57
N GLY A 396 29.11 -11.53 -19.51
CA GLY A 396 28.87 -10.56 -18.46
C GLY A 396 27.41 -10.11 -18.43
N SER A 397 26.86 -10.05 -17.22
CA SER A 397 25.48 -9.66 -16.96
C SER A 397 25.46 -8.30 -16.26
N SER A 398 24.45 -7.48 -16.56
CA SER A 398 24.16 -6.30 -15.74
C SER A 398 23.34 -6.73 -14.52
N PRO A 399 23.51 -6.09 -13.36
CA PRO A 399 22.59 -6.27 -12.26
C PRO A 399 21.15 -5.94 -12.69
N GLU A 400 20.20 -6.69 -12.14
CA GLU A 400 18.76 -6.53 -12.39
C GLU A 400 18.05 -6.25 -11.07
N GLU A 401 17.10 -5.32 -11.07
CA GLU A 401 16.27 -5.04 -9.90
C GLU A 401 15.13 -6.06 -9.85
N LEU A 402 15.19 -6.96 -8.88
CA LEU A 402 14.14 -7.92 -8.61
C LEU A 402 13.29 -7.42 -7.46
N GLY A 403 11.98 -7.33 -7.65
CA GLY A 403 11.09 -7.01 -6.55
C GLY A 403 9.76 -7.74 -6.58
N LEU A 404 9.15 -7.78 -5.40
CA LEU A 404 7.93 -8.48 -5.04
C LEU A 404 6.98 -7.53 -4.30
N THR A 405 5.71 -7.54 -4.70
CA THR A 405 4.60 -6.82 -4.07
C THR A 405 3.37 -7.74 -4.04
N GLY A 406 2.30 -7.29 -3.41
CA GLY A 406 1.06 -8.04 -3.27
C GLY A 406 0.22 -8.03 -4.56
N PRO A 407 -0.86 -8.82 -4.61
CA PRO A 407 -1.68 -8.96 -5.80
C PRO A 407 -2.40 -7.67 -6.21
N VAL A 408 -2.73 -6.82 -5.23
CA VAL A 408 -3.48 -5.57 -5.39
C VAL A 408 -2.79 -4.47 -4.58
N PRO A 409 -1.69 -3.88 -5.10
CA PRO A 409 -1.00 -2.79 -4.42
C PRO A 409 -1.97 -1.67 -4.04
N TRP A 410 -1.91 -1.22 -2.80
CA TRP A 410 -2.73 -0.14 -2.28
C TRP A 410 -2.10 1.20 -2.65
N ASP A 411 -2.88 2.02 -3.34
CA ASP A 411 -2.53 3.40 -3.64
C ASP A 411 -2.91 4.26 -2.44
N TRP A 412 -1.92 4.93 -1.84
CA TRP A 412 -2.14 5.83 -0.72
C TRP A 412 -2.37 7.28 -1.17
N GLU A 413 -2.06 7.63 -2.42
CA GLU A 413 -2.13 9.01 -2.94
C GLU A 413 -3.56 9.44 -3.30
N HIS A 414 -4.49 9.31 -2.36
CA HIS A 414 -5.87 9.76 -2.52
C HIS A 414 -6.34 10.59 -1.33
N ALA A 415 -7.26 11.51 -1.63
CA ALA A 415 -7.86 12.40 -0.64
C ALA A 415 -9.00 11.72 0.13
N LEU A 416 -9.23 12.18 1.37
CA LEU A 416 -10.33 11.76 2.23
C LEU A 416 -11.18 12.96 2.63
N CYS A 417 -12.49 12.79 2.52
CA CYS A 417 -13.50 13.82 2.78
C CYS A 417 -14.47 13.34 3.87
N TYR A 418 -15.12 14.29 4.55
CA TYR A 418 -16.12 13.97 5.57
C TYR A 418 -17.35 13.25 4.99
N GLU A 419 -17.87 13.72 3.86
CA GLU A 419 -19.13 13.25 3.27
C GLU A 419 -19.07 13.05 1.74
N THR A 420 -18.22 13.81 1.03
CA THR A 420 -18.16 13.77 -0.43
C THR A 420 -17.72 12.41 -0.98
N VAL A 421 -18.56 11.82 -1.82
CA VAL A 421 -18.24 10.60 -2.58
C VAL A 421 -17.36 10.97 -3.77
N ASN A 422 -16.16 10.39 -3.85
CA ASN A 422 -15.04 10.76 -4.75
C ASN A 422 -14.37 12.08 -4.34
N CYS A 423 -13.70 12.03 -3.19
CA CYS A 423 -12.94 13.15 -2.66
C CYS A 423 -11.77 13.54 -3.58
N LEU A 424 -11.55 14.84 -3.73
CA LEU A 424 -10.38 15.44 -4.36
C LEU A 424 -9.79 16.45 -3.37
N ASP A 425 -8.53 16.84 -3.53
CA ASP A 425 -7.90 17.85 -2.67
C ASP A 425 -8.59 19.23 -2.66
N SER A 426 -9.44 19.47 -3.68
CA SER A 426 -10.23 20.70 -3.82
C SER A 426 -11.67 20.58 -3.33
N SER A 427 -12.06 19.41 -2.81
CA SER A 427 -13.38 19.20 -2.23
C SER A 427 -13.58 20.13 -1.01
N PRO A 428 -14.80 20.65 -0.80
CA PRO A 428 -15.07 21.60 0.28
C PRO A 428 -14.94 21.00 1.69
N ASP A 429 -15.06 19.67 1.79
CA ASP A 429 -15.05 18.90 3.03
C ASP A 429 -13.87 17.91 3.08
N VAL A 430 -12.79 18.21 2.35
CA VAL A 430 -11.54 17.44 2.44
C VAL A 430 -10.95 17.59 3.85
N PHE A 431 -10.51 16.49 4.45
CA PHE A 431 -9.82 16.49 5.74
C PHE A 431 -8.42 15.86 5.66
N CYS A 432 -8.16 15.09 4.61
CA CYS A 432 -6.83 14.62 4.27
C CYS A 432 -6.59 14.74 2.77
N LYS A 433 -5.49 15.37 2.39
CA LYS A 433 -5.10 15.54 0.99
C LYS A 433 -4.35 14.30 0.47
N SER A 434 -4.27 14.14 -0.84
CA SER A 434 -3.59 13.01 -1.46
C SER A 434 -2.10 12.97 -1.18
N ASP A 435 -1.45 14.11 -0.92
CA ASP A 435 -0.02 14.20 -0.59
C ASP A 435 0.28 13.96 0.90
N TRP A 436 -0.73 13.70 1.73
CA TRP A 436 -0.56 13.49 3.17
C TRP A 436 -0.45 11.99 3.48
N ALA A 437 0.77 11.53 3.78
CA ALA A 437 1.01 10.14 4.15
C ALA A 437 0.33 9.74 5.48
N THR A 438 0.12 10.70 6.38
CA THR A 438 -0.61 10.53 7.65
C THR A 438 -1.96 11.25 7.58
N CYS A 439 -3.06 10.50 7.77
CA CYS A 439 -4.42 11.06 7.84
C CYS A 439 -5.07 10.75 9.18
N ILE A 440 -5.25 11.79 9.98
CA ILE A 440 -5.89 11.72 11.29
C ILE A 440 -7.02 12.73 11.35
N LYS A 441 -8.20 12.27 11.74
CA LYS A 441 -9.37 13.10 11.99
C LYS A 441 -9.70 13.06 13.48
N VAL A 442 -9.89 14.23 14.08
CA VAL A 442 -10.27 14.39 15.48
C VAL A 442 -11.66 15.00 15.52
N GLU A 443 -12.60 14.34 16.19
CA GLU A 443 -13.91 14.88 16.50
C GLU A 443 -13.97 15.22 17.99
N VAL A 444 -14.27 16.48 18.32
CA VAL A 444 -14.45 16.96 19.69
C VAL A 444 -15.90 17.39 19.84
N ASP A 445 -16.67 16.65 20.60
CA ASP A 445 -18.06 16.96 20.96
C ASP A 445 -18.08 17.53 22.38
N VAL A 446 -18.61 18.73 22.56
CA VAL A 446 -18.82 19.35 23.87
C VAL A 446 -20.30 19.72 23.99
N ASP A 447 -21.02 19.04 24.88
CA ASP A 447 -22.42 19.34 25.17
C ASP A 447 -22.56 20.13 26.47
N LEU A 448 -23.03 21.38 26.37
CA LEU A 448 -23.48 22.16 27.51
C LEU A 448 -24.92 21.77 27.81
N SER A 449 -25.10 20.76 28.65
CA SER A 449 -26.40 20.17 28.98
C SER A 449 -27.31 21.11 29.81
N GLY A 450 -26.74 22.02 30.60
CA GLY A 450 -27.49 22.94 31.44
C GLY A 450 -26.68 24.14 31.90
N LEU A 451 -27.35 25.29 32.01
CA LEU A 451 -26.80 26.53 32.58
C LEU A 451 -27.81 27.06 33.60
N ARG A 452 -27.37 27.33 34.83
CA ARG A 452 -28.20 27.87 35.92
C ARG A 452 -27.55 29.11 36.50
N ILE A 453 -28.37 30.11 36.81
CA ILE A 453 -27.91 31.36 37.41
C ILE A 453 -28.44 31.40 38.83
N LEU A 454 -27.55 31.43 39.81
CA LEU A 454 -27.91 31.55 41.22
C LEU A 454 -27.81 33.01 41.65
N GLU A 455 -28.91 33.75 41.50
CA GLU A 455 -28.93 35.22 41.70
C GLU A 455 -28.66 35.65 43.14
N PHE A 456 -29.01 34.83 44.14
CA PHE A 456 -28.79 35.15 45.55
C PHE A 456 -27.36 34.88 46.02
N SER A 457 -26.59 34.06 45.31
CA SER A 457 -25.18 33.78 45.61
C SER A 457 -24.22 34.41 44.61
N GLY A 458 -24.72 35.08 43.56
CA GLY A 458 -23.90 35.70 42.53
C GLY A 458 -23.09 34.70 41.71
N SER A 459 -23.59 33.48 41.49
CA SER A 459 -22.82 32.41 40.85
C SER A 459 -23.55 31.76 39.68
N ILE A 460 -22.82 31.40 38.62
CA ILE A 460 -23.32 30.60 37.48
C ILE A 460 -22.87 29.15 37.67
N GLU A 461 -23.80 28.20 37.45
CA GLU A 461 -23.49 26.78 37.35
C GLU A 461 -23.66 26.32 35.89
N ALA A 462 -22.66 25.62 35.35
CA ALA A 462 -22.69 25.06 34.00
C ALA A 462 -22.41 23.55 34.06
N ASP A 463 -23.29 22.76 33.45
CA ASP A 463 -23.17 21.31 33.34
C ASP A 463 -22.59 20.96 31.97
N ILE A 464 -21.34 20.48 31.94
CA ILE A 464 -20.58 20.21 30.71
C ILE A 464 -20.32 18.71 30.58
N GLU A 465 -20.53 18.17 29.39
CA GLU A 465 -20.12 16.83 28.97
C GLU A 465 -19.24 16.98 27.72
N ALA A 466 -18.20 16.17 27.57
CA ALA A 466 -17.34 16.23 26.40
C ALA A 466 -16.92 14.84 25.94
N SER A 467 -16.70 14.65 24.64
CA SER A 467 -16.07 13.45 24.10
C SER A 467 -15.14 13.81 22.96
N VAL A 468 -14.03 13.10 22.88
CA VAL A 468 -13.03 13.23 21.82
C VAL A 468 -12.92 11.87 21.14
N ARG A 469 -13.03 11.84 19.81
CA ARG A 469 -12.80 10.64 19.01
C ARG A 469 -11.67 10.91 18.03
N LEU A 470 -10.62 10.11 18.12
CA LEU A 470 -9.51 10.09 17.19
C LEU A 470 -9.77 9.01 16.15
N HIS A 471 -9.83 9.39 14.88
CA HIS A 471 -9.99 8.53 13.72
C HIS A 471 -8.67 8.49 12.96
N VAL A 472 -7.96 7.36 13.04
CA VAL A 472 -6.72 7.14 12.29
C VAL A 472 -7.05 6.37 11.02
N HIS A 473 -6.90 7.04 9.87
CA HIS A 473 -7.20 6.47 8.56
C HIS A 473 -5.95 5.85 7.92
N ARG A 474 -4.81 6.55 7.98
CA ARG A 474 -3.51 6.01 7.57
C ARG A 474 -2.37 6.70 8.32
N ILE A 475 -1.26 5.98 8.50
CA ILE A 475 -0.07 6.47 9.20
C ILE A 475 1.11 6.47 8.22
N GLY A 476 1.71 7.62 8.01
CA GLY A 476 2.93 7.75 7.21
C GLY A 476 4.12 7.17 7.96
N VAL A 477 5.00 6.51 7.23
CA VAL A 477 6.21 5.89 7.78
C VAL A 477 7.37 6.86 7.58
N PRO A 478 8.13 7.21 8.63
CA PRO A 478 9.22 8.16 8.49
C PRO A 478 10.29 7.61 7.56
N LEU A 479 10.72 8.42 6.60
CA LEU A 479 11.74 8.10 5.58
C LEU A 479 13.13 7.75 6.16
N GLN A 480 13.29 7.75 7.49
CA GLN A 480 14.50 7.23 8.15
C GLN A 480 14.57 5.68 8.14
N ALA A 481 13.59 5.00 7.56
CA ALA A 481 13.64 3.58 7.22
C ALA A 481 14.61 3.23 6.06
N GLU A 482 15.41 4.20 5.58
CA GLU A 482 16.56 3.99 4.68
C GLU A 482 17.63 3.03 5.23
N GLU A 483 17.53 2.52 6.48
CA GLU A 483 18.42 1.46 6.96
C GLU A 483 18.14 0.07 6.33
N ILE A 484 17.01 -0.10 5.64
CA ILE A 484 16.68 -1.34 4.94
C ILE A 484 16.44 -1.04 3.45
N ASP A 485 17.52 -0.96 2.68
CA ASP A 485 17.54 -0.66 1.23
C ASP A 485 16.57 -1.52 0.38
N MET A 486 16.08 -2.64 0.92
CA MET A 486 15.20 -3.57 0.22
C MET A 486 13.70 -3.34 0.40
N LEU A 487 13.26 -2.52 1.36
CA LEU A 487 11.84 -2.35 1.69
C LEU A 487 11.35 -0.96 1.28
N THR A 488 10.22 -0.93 0.56
CA THR A 488 9.58 0.31 0.10
C THR A 488 8.12 0.33 0.53
N PHE A 489 7.77 1.30 1.38
CA PHE A 489 6.41 1.59 1.83
C PHE A 489 6.37 2.97 2.46
N GLU A 490 5.36 3.77 2.13
CA GLU A 490 5.30 5.19 2.53
C GLU A 490 4.19 5.46 3.55
N SER A 491 3.10 4.70 3.49
CA SER A 491 1.96 4.84 4.40
C SER A 491 1.32 3.49 4.69
N ILE A 492 0.72 3.35 5.87
CA ILE A 492 0.01 2.15 6.31
C ILE A 492 -1.48 2.48 6.48
N PRO A 493 -2.41 1.80 5.77
CA PRO A 493 -3.85 2.04 5.91
C PRO A 493 -4.40 1.42 7.19
N SER A 494 -5.50 1.99 7.68
CA SER A 494 -6.22 1.48 8.86
C SER A 494 -6.66 0.03 8.70
N ASP A 495 -7.09 -0.40 7.51
CA ASP A 495 -7.41 -1.80 7.22
C ASP A 495 -6.25 -2.75 7.56
N LEU A 496 -5.02 -2.40 7.16
CA LEU A 496 -3.86 -3.23 7.44
C LEU A 496 -3.53 -3.23 8.93
N ILE A 497 -3.62 -2.08 9.62
CA ILE A 497 -3.42 -1.99 11.07
C ILE A 497 -4.41 -2.91 11.81
N ARG A 498 -5.71 -2.82 11.45
CA ARG A 498 -6.77 -3.66 12.03
C ARG A 498 -6.53 -5.14 11.77
N HIS A 499 -6.12 -5.48 10.54
CA HIS A 499 -5.84 -6.85 10.15
C HIS A 499 -4.63 -7.44 10.89
N ILE A 500 -3.52 -6.71 10.98
CA ILE A 500 -2.30 -7.12 11.71
C ILE A 500 -2.60 -7.40 13.18
N ILE A 501 -3.39 -6.54 13.83
CA ILE A 501 -3.79 -6.74 15.23
C ILE A 501 -4.67 -7.98 15.38
N ALA A 502 -5.60 -8.22 14.44
CA ALA A 502 -6.44 -9.41 14.45
C ALA A 502 -5.65 -10.71 14.18
N ILE A 503 -4.62 -10.68 13.32
CA ILE A 503 -3.67 -11.81 13.16
C ILE A 503 -2.97 -12.10 14.49
N GLY A 504 -2.61 -11.05 15.24
CA GLY A 504 -2.01 -11.15 16.57
C GLY A 504 -2.85 -11.97 17.57
N ASP A 505 -4.18 -11.93 17.49
CA ASP A 505 -5.07 -12.73 18.36
C ASP A 505 -4.96 -14.23 18.14
N ARG A 506 -4.42 -14.68 17.00
CA ARG A 506 -4.22 -16.10 16.71
C ARG A 506 -3.06 -16.70 17.52
N ARG A 507 -2.27 -15.86 18.19
CA ARG A 507 -1.06 -16.25 18.92
C ARG A 507 -1.10 -15.76 20.37
N ASP A 508 -0.78 -16.66 21.30
CA ASP A 508 -0.57 -16.29 22.70
C ASP A 508 0.62 -15.32 22.83
N GLY A 509 0.36 -14.11 23.34
CA GLY A 509 1.36 -13.04 23.49
C GLY A 509 1.48 -12.09 22.28
N GLY A 510 0.59 -12.18 21.29
CA GLY A 510 0.52 -11.27 20.15
C GLY A 510 1.51 -11.57 19.02
N LEU A 511 1.41 -10.81 17.94
CA LEU A 511 2.14 -11.06 16.68
C LEU A 511 3.68 -11.08 16.85
N ILE A 512 4.19 -10.20 17.72
CA ILE A 512 5.62 -9.98 17.95
C ILE A 512 6.20 -10.84 19.07
N ALA A 513 5.40 -11.69 19.72
CA ALA A 513 5.89 -12.61 20.74
C ALA A 513 7.00 -13.50 20.19
N GLY A 514 8.16 -13.51 20.87
CA GLY A 514 9.26 -14.40 20.52
C GLY A 514 10.09 -14.00 19.29
N LEU A 515 9.81 -12.85 18.66
CA LEU A 515 10.63 -12.28 17.58
C LEU A 515 11.84 -11.45 18.08
N GLY A 516 12.07 -11.40 19.40
CA GLY A 516 13.24 -10.72 19.97
C GLY A 516 13.15 -9.18 20.04
N PHE A 517 12.08 -8.57 19.51
CA PHE A 517 11.86 -7.13 19.62
C PHE A 517 11.54 -6.71 21.07
N ASN A 518 12.26 -5.72 21.59
CA ASN A 518 11.95 -5.11 22.88
C ASN A 518 10.98 -3.94 22.67
N THR A 519 9.68 -4.17 22.88
CA THR A 519 8.61 -3.21 22.60
C THR A 519 8.04 -2.60 23.87
N ASP A 520 8.89 -2.29 24.83
CA ASP A 520 8.48 -1.58 26.05
C ASP A 520 8.25 -0.10 25.75
N ILE A 521 7.00 0.33 25.82
CA ILE A 521 6.58 1.73 25.68
C ILE A 521 6.52 2.37 27.07
N PRO A 522 7.25 3.46 27.34
CA PRO A 522 7.10 4.21 28.58
C PRO A 522 5.78 4.98 28.57
N ILE A 523 4.91 4.70 29.55
CA ILE A 523 3.68 5.46 29.80
C ILE A 523 3.74 5.91 31.27
N GLY A 524 3.90 7.21 31.49
CA GLY A 524 4.15 7.75 32.84
C GLY A 524 5.46 7.21 33.44
N ASP A 525 5.38 6.71 34.67
CA ASP A 525 6.51 6.14 35.42
C ASP A 525 6.71 4.62 35.18
N SER A 526 5.90 3.99 34.32
CA SER A 526 5.94 2.55 34.06
C SER A 526 6.21 2.21 32.59
N ASN A 527 7.02 1.16 32.38
CA ASN A 527 7.19 0.56 31.07
C ASN A 527 6.07 -0.47 30.84
N HIS A 528 5.39 -0.35 29.71
CA HIS A 528 4.36 -1.27 29.26
C HIS A 528 4.86 -2.02 28.03
N THR A 529 4.94 -3.34 28.12
CA THR A 529 5.26 -4.17 26.96
C THR A 529 4.10 -4.12 25.98
N LEU A 530 4.34 -3.60 24.78
CA LEU A 530 3.36 -3.60 23.71
C LEU A 530 3.14 -5.03 23.21
N GLU A 531 1.90 -5.49 23.29
CA GLU A 531 1.44 -6.73 22.69
C GLU A 531 0.56 -6.40 21.48
N ILE A 532 0.94 -6.85 20.28
CA ILE A 532 0.14 -6.67 19.07
C ILE A 532 -0.95 -7.76 19.05
N SER A 533 -2.06 -7.48 19.72
CA SER A 533 -3.30 -8.26 19.76
C SER A 533 -4.44 -7.34 20.24
N ASN A 534 -5.70 -7.71 20.05
CA ASN A 534 -6.84 -6.97 20.61
C ASN A 534 -6.74 -6.86 22.13
N SER A 535 -6.33 -7.93 22.83
CA SER A 535 -6.11 -7.90 24.28
C SER A 535 -4.95 -6.99 24.68
N GLY A 536 -3.85 -7.02 23.92
CA GLY A 536 -2.69 -6.17 24.14
C GLY A 536 -3.01 -4.68 23.97
N PHE A 537 -3.72 -4.33 22.89
CA PHE A 537 -4.17 -2.96 22.66
C PHE A 537 -5.21 -2.49 23.68
N GLN A 538 -6.11 -3.35 24.16
CA GLN A 538 -7.01 -3.00 25.27
C GLN A 538 -6.25 -2.75 26.58
N ASN A 539 -5.23 -3.55 26.88
CA ASN A 539 -4.37 -3.33 28.04
C ASN A 539 -3.58 -2.03 27.92
N PHE A 540 -3.06 -1.72 26.73
CA PHE A 540 -2.41 -0.46 26.42
C PHE A 540 -3.37 0.73 26.57
N SER A 541 -4.61 0.58 26.08
CA SER A 541 -5.71 1.54 26.26
C SER A 541 -5.94 1.83 27.74
N ASN A 542 -6.08 0.80 28.57
CA ASN A 542 -6.26 0.94 30.02
C ASN A 542 -5.08 1.66 30.69
N ALA A 543 -3.84 1.36 30.28
CA ALA A 543 -2.65 2.03 30.79
C ALA A 543 -2.63 3.53 30.46
N ILE A 544 -3.03 3.90 29.23
CA ILE A 544 -3.19 5.30 28.83
C ILE A 544 -4.30 5.98 29.64
N SER A 545 -5.45 5.31 29.82
CA SER A 545 -6.55 5.83 30.64
C SER A 545 -6.11 6.11 32.08
N ASP A 546 -5.39 5.16 32.69
CA ASP A 546 -4.86 5.30 34.05
C ASP A 546 -3.88 6.48 34.16
N GLU A 547 -3.00 6.66 33.17
CA GLU A 547 -2.01 7.74 33.19
C GLU A 547 -2.64 9.12 32.94
N ILE A 548 -3.61 9.20 32.02
CA ILE A 548 -4.37 10.44 31.81
C ILE A 548 -5.18 10.76 33.08
N ALA A 549 -5.80 9.78 33.73
CA ALA A 549 -6.50 9.98 34.99
C ALA A 549 -5.57 10.53 36.09
N ARG A 550 -4.34 10.00 36.22
CA ARG A 550 -3.33 10.55 37.15
C ARG A 550 -2.94 11.98 36.80
N THR A 551 -2.70 12.25 35.52
CA THR A 551 -2.34 13.59 35.03
C THR A 551 -3.45 14.60 35.33
N ILE A 552 -4.71 14.20 35.15
CA ILE A 552 -5.88 15.02 35.48
C ILE A 552 -6.00 15.21 37.00
N GLU A 553 -5.78 14.18 37.81
CA GLU A 553 -5.78 14.32 39.28
C GLU A 553 -4.73 15.33 39.74
N GLN A 554 -3.52 15.25 39.18
CA GLN A 554 -2.46 16.22 39.46
C GLN A 554 -2.83 17.63 38.99
N THR A 555 -3.35 17.76 37.78
CA THR A 555 -3.79 19.05 37.23
C THR A 555 -4.93 19.65 38.05
N ASN A 556 -5.83 18.82 38.59
CA ASN A 556 -6.92 19.27 39.46
C ASN A 556 -6.38 19.83 40.79
N ILE A 557 -5.35 19.20 41.37
CA ILE A 557 -4.67 19.72 42.56
C ILE A 557 -4.02 21.07 42.27
N GLU A 558 -3.32 21.19 41.14
CA GLU A 558 -2.65 22.43 40.71
C GLU A 558 -3.68 23.55 40.43
N ILE A 559 -4.78 23.24 39.75
CA ILE A 559 -5.87 24.18 39.50
C ILE A 559 -6.54 24.62 40.80
N GLN A 560 -6.78 23.70 41.74
CA GLN A 560 -7.34 24.04 43.04
C GLN A 560 -6.42 24.94 43.83
N GLU A 561 -5.11 24.68 43.84
CA GLU A 561 -4.12 25.54 44.51
C GLU A 561 -4.10 26.96 43.91
N MET A 562 -4.09 27.08 42.58
CA MET A 562 -4.18 28.38 41.89
C MET A 562 -5.51 29.10 42.15
N VAL A 563 -6.61 28.37 42.18
CA VAL A 563 -7.95 28.92 42.41
C VAL A 563 -8.11 29.37 43.86
N ASP A 564 -7.58 28.62 44.82
CA ASP A 564 -7.56 28.98 46.23
C ASP A 564 -6.70 30.22 46.45
N GLU A 565 -5.51 30.29 45.85
CA GLU A 565 -4.64 31.49 45.90
C GLU A 565 -5.33 32.73 45.30
N ALA A 566 -5.93 32.59 44.10
CA ALA A 566 -6.66 33.69 43.47
C ALA A 566 -7.91 34.11 44.26
N SER A 567 -8.61 33.14 44.87
CA SER A 567 -9.78 33.40 45.70
C SER A 567 -9.39 34.14 46.99
N ASP A 568 -8.29 33.75 47.62
CA ASP A 568 -7.75 34.42 48.81
C ASP A 568 -7.30 35.86 48.47
N ASP A 569 -6.60 36.08 47.36
CA ASP A 569 -6.19 37.41 46.89
C ASP A 569 -7.38 38.33 46.62
N ILE A 570 -8.45 37.79 46.04
CA ILE A 570 -9.69 38.53 45.77
C ILE A 570 -10.44 38.82 47.07
N GLN A 571 -10.49 37.87 47.99
CA GLN A 571 -11.12 38.01 49.30
C GLN A 571 -10.41 39.08 50.15
N ASP A 572 -9.08 39.08 50.20
CA ASP A 572 -8.26 40.09 50.90
C ASP A 572 -8.51 41.51 50.33
N GLN A 573 -8.67 41.62 49.01
CA GLN A 573 -9.02 42.89 48.37
C GLN A 573 -10.45 43.35 48.68
N ILE A 574 -11.40 42.44 48.82
CA ILE A 574 -12.80 42.73 49.18
C ILE A 574 -12.89 43.18 50.65
N GLU A 575 -12.19 42.49 51.56
CA GLU A 575 -12.13 42.84 52.99
C GLU A 575 -11.50 44.21 53.23
N SER A 576 -10.56 44.63 52.37
CA SER A 576 -9.94 45.97 52.44
C SER A 576 -10.89 47.14 52.09
N GLN A 577 -12.06 46.88 51.50
CA GLN A 577 -13.01 47.90 51.03
C GLN A 577 -14.31 48.03 51.85
N ASP A 578 -14.44 47.33 52.98
CA ASP A 578 -15.55 47.49 53.96
C ASP A 578 -16.96 47.26 53.35
N LEU A 579 -17.08 46.34 52.37
CA LEU A 579 -18.33 45.89 51.75
C LEU A 579 -18.88 44.63 52.46
N PRO A 580 -20.22 44.42 52.52
CA PRO A 580 -20.79 43.28 53.23
C PRO A 580 -20.64 41.95 52.48
N ASP A 581 -20.12 40.96 53.20
CA ASP A 581 -19.83 39.56 52.88
C ASP A 581 -20.70 38.87 51.81
N ALA A 582 -20.04 38.33 50.78
CA ALA A 582 -19.78 36.88 50.64
C ALA A 582 -19.31 36.57 49.20
N PHE A 583 -18.01 36.63 48.93
CA PHE A 583 -17.46 35.98 47.74
C PHE A 583 -17.37 34.48 48.05
N ASN A 584 -18.29 33.70 47.48
CA ASN A 584 -18.11 32.25 47.45
C ASN A 584 -17.12 31.99 46.32
N GLY A 585 -15.86 31.70 46.68
CA GLY A 585 -14.76 31.48 45.75
C GLY A 585 -15.11 30.63 44.53
N ILE A 586 -14.28 30.74 43.50
CA ILE A 586 -14.39 29.88 42.32
C ILE A 586 -14.19 28.43 42.80
N LYS A 587 -15.14 27.53 42.51
CA LYS A 587 -14.99 26.11 42.82
C LYS A 587 -15.13 25.32 41.55
N ILE A 588 -13.99 24.88 41.03
CA ILE A 588 -13.92 23.97 39.89
C ILE A 588 -13.80 22.56 40.47
N ASP A 589 -14.82 21.74 40.25
CA ASP A 589 -14.80 20.34 40.66
C ASP A 589 -14.51 19.46 39.44
N LEU A 590 -13.24 19.07 39.27
CA LEU A 590 -12.78 18.16 38.21
C LEU A 590 -12.68 16.70 38.72
N SER A 591 -13.26 16.38 39.88
CA SER A 591 -13.17 15.01 40.44
C SER A 591 -13.99 13.96 39.69
N GLY A 592 -14.83 14.38 38.73
CA GLY A 592 -15.61 13.52 37.84
C GLY A 592 -14.94 13.22 36.50
N ILE A 593 -13.71 13.65 36.24
CA ILE A 593 -13.07 13.37 34.96
C ILE A 593 -12.56 11.91 34.95
N SER A 594 -13.32 11.01 34.32
CA SER A 594 -12.84 9.68 33.95
C SER A 594 -12.69 9.64 32.43
N LEU A 595 -11.47 9.44 31.93
CA LEU A 595 -11.23 9.22 30.51
C LEU A 595 -11.32 7.72 30.26
N ILE A 596 -12.32 7.28 29.50
CA ILE A 596 -12.42 5.89 29.07
C ILE A 596 -11.87 5.82 27.65
N THR A 597 -10.68 5.25 27.49
CA THR A 597 -10.15 4.93 26.16
C THR A 597 -10.79 3.64 25.64
N GLU A 598 -11.65 3.75 24.63
CA GLU A 598 -12.26 2.60 23.97
C GLU A 598 -11.61 2.38 22.60
N ILE A 599 -10.98 1.21 22.45
CA ILE A 599 -10.56 0.65 21.16
C ILE A 599 -11.54 -0.49 20.88
N GLY A 600 -12.41 -0.31 19.89
CA GLY A 600 -13.33 -1.36 19.46
C GLY A 600 -12.57 -2.61 18.99
N GLN A 601 -13.23 -3.78 19.02
CA GLN A 601 -12.60 -5.01 18.55
C GLN A 601 -12.20 -4.87 17.07
N LEU A 602 -10.91 -5.01 16.79
CA LEU A 602 -10.36 -4.95 15.46
C LEU A 602 -10.55 -6.30 14.78
N THR A 603 -11.14 -6.27 13.59
CA THR A 603 -11.53 -7.47 12.86
C THR A 603 -10.63 -7.67 11.64
N GLU A 604 -10.53 -8.92 11.21
CA GLU A 604 -9.80 -9.26 10.00
C GLU A 604 -10.49 -8.68 8.77
N VAL A 605 -9.70 -8.11 7.87
CA VAL A 605 -10.17 -7.62 6.58
C VAL A 605 -10.42 -8.82 5.66
N THR A 606 -11.62 -8.89 5.09
CA THR A 606 -12.00 -9.95 4.15
C THR A 606 -11.63 -9.56 2.72
N GLY A 607 -10.88 -10.41 2.02
CA GLY A 607 -10.39 -10.14 0.66
C GLY A 607 -8.99 -9.52 0.66
N ASN A 608 -8.47 -9.19 -0.53
CA ASN A 608 -7.12 -8.66 -0.70
C ASN A 608 -7.07 -7.13 -0.85
N GLU A 609 -8.21 -6.48 -1.13
CA GLU A 609 -8.25 -5.03 -1.27
C GLU A 609 -8.16 -4.38 0.11
N LEU A 610 -7.24 -3.43 0.26
CA LEU A 610 -7.09 -2.60 1.45
C LEU A 610 -7.64 -1.21 1.18
N SER A 611 -8.16 -0.59 2.23
CA SER A 611 -8.73 0.74 2.22
C SER A 611 -8.39 1.47 3.52
N ASP A 612 -8.39 2.79 3.47
CA ASP A 612 -8.25 3.66 4.64
C ASP A 612 -9.59 4.32 5.03
N LYS A 613 -10.69 3.97 4.37
CA LYS A 613 -12.02 4.57 4.62
C LYS A 613 -12.59 4.28 6.00
N ASP A 614 -12.29 3.10 6.54
CA ASP A 614 -12.75 2.67 7.86
C ASP A 614 -11.63 2.92 8.89
N PRO A 615 -11.71 3.99 9.68
CA PRO A 615 -10.61 4.36 10.56
C PRO A 615 -10.49 3.42 11.77
N LEU A 616 -9.29 3.38 12.33
CA LEU A 616 -9.11 2.97 13.73
C LEU A 616 -9.63 4.11 14.63
N VAL A 617 -10.62 3.81 15.46
CA VAL A 617 -11.24 4.80 16.36
C VAL A 617 -10.73 4.61 17.78
N ILE A 618 -10.17 5.68 18.35
CA ILE A 618 -9.77 5.77 19.75
C ILE A 618 -10.64 6.85 20.38
N GLY A 619 -11.61 6.43 21.18
CA GLY A 619 -12.53 7.33 21.87
C GLY A 619 -12.03 7.69 23.25
N ALA A 620 -12.38 8.89 23.72
CA ALA A 620 -12.17 9.37 25.07
C ALA A 620 -13.41 10.19 25.47
N SER A 621 -14.07 9.87 26.58
CA SER A 621 -15.22 10.62 27.07
C SER A 621 -14.92 11.28 28.41
N LEU A 622 -15.60 12.38 28.70
CA LEU A 622 -15.62 13.10 29.97
C LEU A 622 -17.01 12.90 30.61
N GLU A 623 -17.08 12.34 31.82
CA GLU A 623 -18.34 12.30 32.56
C GLU A 623 -18.84 13.71 32.92
N LYS A 624 -20.15 13.85 33.08
CA LYS A 624 -20.83 15.12 33.35
C LYS A 624 -20.17 15.89 34.52
N MET A 625 -19.58 17.05 34.22
CA MET A 625 -18.98 17.95 35.20
C MET A 625 -19.86 19.17 35.48
N THR A 626 -19.82 19.70 36.70
CA THR A 626 -20.52 20.93 37.08
C THR A 626 -19.52 22.03 37.42
N LEU A 627 -19.40 23.03 36.55
CA LEU A 627 -18.57 24.21 36.77
C LEU A 627 -19.36 25.27 37.55
N ARG A 628 -18.81 25.82 38.64
CA ARG A 628 -19.39 26.94 39.37
C ARG A 628 -18.49 28.18 39.31
N LEU A 629 -18.99 29.26 38.71
CA LEU A 629 -18.28 30.54 38.54
C LEU A 629 -18.96 31.62 39.38
N GLY A 630 -18.24 32.27 40.31
CA GLY A 630 -18.73 33.45 41.02
C GLY A 630 -18.52 34.73 40.20
N ILE A 631 -19.53 35.61 40.13
CA ILE A 631 -19.48 36.89 39.42
C ILE A 631 -19.50 38.03 40.44
N ASN A 632 -18.51 38.93 40.35
CA ASN A 632 -18.50 40.20 41.08
C ASN A 632 -18.65 41.39 40.13
N ASP A 633 -19.39 42.41 40.55
CA ASP A 633 -19.51 43.67 39.81
C ASP A 633 -18.13 44.36 39.71
N ASN A 634 -17.66 44.56 38.47
CA ASN A 634 -16.49 45.38 38.06
C ASN A 634 -15.07 44.80 38.12
N LYS A 635 -14.83 43.49 37.92
CA LYS A 635 -13.47 43.00 37.60
C LYS A 635 -13.46 41.97 36.48
N GLU A 636 -12.56 42.18 35.51
CA GLU A 636 -12.21 41.22 34.44
C GLU A 636 -11.72 39.91 35.07
N LEU A 637 -12.27 38.79 34.59
CA LEU A 637 -11.83 37.44 34.97
C LEU A 637 -10.52 37.12 34.20
N ALA A 638 -9.37 37.39 34.81
CA ALA A 638 -8.08 37.01 34.24
C ALA A 638 -7.77 35.54 34.54
N PHE A 639 -7.86 34.65 33.55
CA PHE A 639 -7.39 33.26 33.63
C PHE A 639 -6.31 32.98 32.58
N ILE A 640 -5.27 32.25 32.98
CA ILE A 640 -4.11 31.85 32.17
C ILE A 640 -4.34 30.42 31.60
N THR A 641 -4.32 30.33 30.27
CA THR A 641 -4.12 29.20 29.34
C THR A 641 -4.72 27.82 29.65
N SER A 642 -5.97 27.57 29.21
CA SER A 642 -6.57 26.24 28.87
C SER A 642 -8.02 26.46 28.31
N PRO A 643 -8.80 25.42 27.89
CA PRO A 643 -10.22 25.54 27.50
C PRO A 643 -11.13 26.28 28.51
N ALA A 644 -10.65 26.43 29.75
CA ALA A 644 -11.22 27.30 30.76
C ALA A 644 -11.26 28.78 30.34
N GLN A 645 -10.37 29.26 29.47
CA GLN A 645 -10.38 30.65 28.97
C GLN A 645 -11.57 30.93 28.06
N VAL A 646 -11.92 29.99 27.17
CA VAL A 646 -13.08 30.14 26.28
C VAL A 646 -14.35 30.14 27.13
N THR A 647 -14.50 29.17 28.03
CA THR A 647 -15.66 29.12 28.93
C THR A 647 -15.72 30.31 29.90
N ALA A 648 -14.59 30.82 30.39
CA ALA A 648 -14.55 32.03 31.22
C ALA A 648 -14.89 33.30 30.43
N ARG A 649 -14.38 33.47 29.20
CA ARG A 649 -14.74 34.59 28.32
C ARG A 649 -16.20 34.52 27.87
N ILE A 650 -16.72 33.32 27.63
CA ILE A 650 -18.14 33.09 27.36
C ILE A 650 -18.94 33.51 28.59
N ALA A 651 -18.57 33.05 29.78
CA ALA A 651 -19.24 33.42 31.03
C ALA A 651 -19.17 34.92 31.32
N GLU A 652 -18.04 35.58 31.04
CA GLU A 652 -17.84 37.03 31.17
C GLU A 652 -18.66 37.82 30.14
N SER A 653 -18.70 37.36 28.88
CA SER A 653 -19.53 37.97 27.82
C SER A 653 -21.03 37.81 28.12
N LEU A 654 -21.43 36.65 28.65
CA LEU A 654 -22.81 36.37 29.05
C LEU A 654 -23.18 37.21 30.27
N ALA A 655 -22.31 37.28 31.28
CA ALA A 655 -22.52 38.10 32.48
C ALA A 655 -22.66 39.59 32.13
N SER A 656 -21.78 40.13 31.29
CA SER A 656 -21.86 41.53 30.84
C SER A 656 -23.13 41.82 30.02
N SER A 657 -23.57 40.88 29.18
CA SER A 657 -24.81 41.02 28.38
C SER A 657 -26.11 41.06 29.21
N PHE A 658 -26.12 40.48 30.40
CA PHE A 658 -27.25 40.54 31.32
C PHE A 658 -27.46 41.95 31.92
N PHE A 659 -26.37 42.71 32.10
CA PHE A 659 -26.41 44.04 32.70
C PHE A 659 -26.48 45.18 31.68
N ASP A 660 -26.07 44.95 30.43
CA ASP A 660 -26.12 45.94 29.36
C ASP A 660 -27.33 45.71 28.43
N SER A 661 -28.36 46.55 28.58
CA SER A 661 -29.65 46.34 27.93
C SER A 661 -29.61 46.76 26.45
N SER A 662 -29.29 45.83 25.55
CA SER A 662 -29.56 45.98 24.11
C SER A 662 -30.35 44.78 23.58
N ALA A 663 -31.46 45.06 22.90
CA ALA A 663 -32.36 44.05 22.35
C ALA A 663 -31.91 43.68 20.92
N ALA A 664 -31.66 42.39 20.68
CA ALA A 664 -31.21 41.90 19.38
C ALA A 664 -32.38 41.75 18.38
N ASN A 665 -32.08 41.94 17.10
CA ASN A 665 -33.02 41.86 15.97
C ASN A 665 -32.85 40.54 15.16
N THR A 666 -32.38 39.49 15.82
CA THR A 666 -32.23 38.14 15.25
C THR A 666 -33.49 37.31 15.56
N GLY A 667 -33.71 36.19 14.85
CA GLY A 667 -34.93 35.37 14.97
C GLY A 667 -35.22 34.85 16.40
N MET A 668 -34.22 34.87 17.28
CA MET A 668 -34.36 34.69 18.73
C MET A 668 -34.57 36.04 19.41
N ARG A 669 -35.73 36.23 20.04
CA ARG A 669 -36.02 37.40 20.88
C ARG A 669 -35.22 37.25 22.20
N GLY A 670 -34.21 38.09 22.43
CA GLY A 670 -33.29 37.94 23.57
C GLY A 670 -32.25 39.06 23.73
N PHE A 671 -31.31 38.85 24.66
CA PHE A 671 -30.13 39.70 24.91
C PHE A 671 -28.92 39.12 24.18
N SER A 672 -28.11 39.96 23.54
CA SER A 672 -26.89 39.55 22.82
C SER A 672 -25.63 39.95 23.57
N ALA A 673 -24.67 39.04 23.65
CA ALA A 673 -23.31 39.31 24.08
C ALA A 673 -22.52 40.06 22.98
N PRO A 674 -21.47 40.81 23.33
CA PRO A 674 -20.55 41.39 22.35
C PRO A 674 -19.93 40.29 21.47
N ILE A 675 -19.71 40.61 20.19
CA ILE A 675 -19.07 39.71 19.23
C ILE A 675 -17.58 39.59 19.58
N ILE A 676 -17.11 38.34 19.66
CA ILE A 676 -15.71 37.99 19.86
C ILE A 676 -15.14 37.64 18.50
N GLU A 677 -14.07 38.30 18.08
CA GLU A 677 -13.30 37.97 16.88
C GLU A 677 -11.98 37.33 17.29
N GLU A 678 -11.67 36.16 16.72
CA GLU A 678 -10.45 35.40 17.02
C GLU A 678 -9.86 34.79 15.75
N GLU A 679 -8.52 34.70 15.70
CA GLU A 679 -7.80 34.04 14.62
C GLU A 679 -7.38 32.65 15.11
N VAL A 680 -7.90 31.60 14.47
CA VAL A 680 -7.61 30.21 14.82
C VAL A 680 -6.59 29.68 13.82
N PRO A 681 -5.35 29.35 14.24
CA PRO A 681 -4.35 28.73 13.38
C PRO A 681 -4.67 27.26 13.10
N SER A 682 -4.17 26.74 11.98
CA SER A 682 -4.17 25.31 11.71
C SER A 682 -3.23 24.56 12.64
N VAL A 683 -3.50 23.27 12.86
CA VAL A 683 -2.71 22.42 13.76
C VAL A 683 -1.88 21.45 12.93
N GLY A 684 -0.59 21.39 13.23
CA GLY A 684 0.29 20.34 12.74
C GLY A 684 1.59 20.33 13.54
N ALA A 685 2.22 19.16 13.57
CA ALA A 685 3.48 18.95 14.26
C ALA A 685 4.33 17.94 13.50
N ASP A 686 5.64 18.14 13.54
CA ASP A 686 6.61 17.13 13.13
C ASP A 686 7.12 16.40 14.36
N VAL A 687 6.90 15.09 14.41
CA VAL A 687 7.35 14.22 15.50
C VAL A 687 8.29 13.18 14.91
N GLU A 688 9.58 13.25 15.26
CA GLU A 688 10.60 12.27 14.86
C GLU A 688 10.66 12.00 13.33
N GLY A 689 10.47 13.05 12.51
CA GLY A 689 10.50 12.94 11.05
C GLY A 689 9.18 12.51 10.40
N MET A 690 8.11 12.31 11.18
CA MET A 690 6.74 12.17 10.70
C MET A 690 6.00 13.51 10.80
N THR A 691 5.46 13.99 9.69
CA THR A 691 4.56 15.15 9.67
C THR A 691 3.13 14.72 9.98
N ILE A 692 2.57 15.24 11.07
CA ILE A 692 1.22 14.94 11.53
C ILE A 692 0.37 16.20 11.37
N ARG A 693 -0.67 16.12 10.53
CA ARG A 693 -1.62 17.21 10.24
C ARG A 693 -3.04 16.75 10.55
N PRO A 694 -3.49 16.81 11.82
CA PRO A 694 -4.81 16.32 12.18
C PRO A 694 -5.89 17.32 11.73
N SER A 695 -6.97 16.82 11.12
CA SER A 695 -8.17 17.61 10.90
C SER A 695 -9.06 17.58 12.13
N ILE A 696 -9.38 18.73 12.71
CA ILE A 696 -10.12 18.84 13.96
C ILE A 696 -11.51 19.40 13.67
N LYS A 697 -12.56 18.61 13.95
CA LYS A 697 -13.96 19.00 13.92
C LYS A 697 -14.44 19.20 15.36
N ILE A 698 -14.93 20.39 15.68
CA ILE A 698 -15.47 20.73 16.99
C ILE A 698 -16.99 20.88 16.87
N GLU A 699 -17.74 20.17 17.69
CA GLU A 699 -19.18 20.25 17.81
C GLU A 699 -19.54 20.77 19.20
N LEU A 700 -20.27 21.87 19.26
CA LEU A 700 -20.68 22.53 20.51
C LEU A 700 -22.21 22.49 20.61
N GLY A 701 -22.73 21.76 21.61
CA GLY A 701 -24.15 21.72 21.93
C GLY A 701 -24.54 22.76 22.98
N PHE A 702 -25.60 23.53 22.73
CA PHE A 702 -26.11 24.55 23.66
C PHE A 702 -27.42 24.14 24.35
N PRO A 703 -27.69 24.55 25.59
CA PRO A 703 -28.94 24.28 26.27
C PRO A 703 -30.07 25.14 25.69
N ARG A 704 -31.33 24.74 25.90
CA ARG A 704 -32.48 25.46 25.33
C ARG A 704 -32.53 26.91 25.78
N GLY A 705 -32.63 27.82 24.80
CA GLY A 705 -32.71 29.25 25.01
C GLY A 705 -31.35 29.96 25.21
N LEU A 706 -30.24 29.22 25.25
CA LEU A 706 -28.91 29.76 24.95
C LEU A 706 -28.55 29.37 23.52
N GLY A 707 -28.01 30.30 22.75
CA GLY A 707 -27.59 30.01 21.39
C GLY A 707 -26.60 31.03 20.87
N VAL A 708 -26.26 30.90 19.60
CA VAL A 708 -25.30 31.75 18.89
C VAL A 708 -26.09 32.72 17.99
N SER A 709 -25.87 34.03 18.12
CA SER A 709 -26.49 35.04 17.24
C SER A 709 -25.97 34.95 15.81
N GLU A 710 -24.66 34.83 15.72
CA GLU A 710 -23.87 34.96 14.51
C GLU A 710 -22.56 34.20 14.76
N PHE A 711 -22.32 33.18 13.95
CA PHE A 711 -21.01 32.53 13.83
C PHE A 711 -20.62 32.62 12.37
N SER A 712 -19.50 33.26 12.07
CA SER A 712 -18.99 33.37 10.71
C SER A 712 -17.51 33.01 10.70
N SER A 713 -17.13 32.19 9.73
CA SER A 713 -15.75 31.81 9.42
C SER A 713 -15.38 32.45 8.09
N SER A 714 -14.17 33.00 7.99
CA SER A 714 -13.66 33.58 6.74
C SER A 714 -13.49 32.53 5.63
N ASN A 715 -13.20 31.29 6.02
CA ASN A 715 -13.05 30.14 5.11
C ASN A 715 -14.35 29.34 4.91
N GLY A 716 -15.43 29.67 5.63
CA GLY A 716 -16.71 28.99 5.51
C GLY A 716 -16.80 27.65 6.26
N ASN A 717 -15.90 27.40 7.21
CA ASN A 717 -15.81 26.13 7.95
C ASN A 717 -16.81 25.98 9.11
N ALA A 718 -17.89 26.75 9.05
CA ALA A 718 -18.79 27.04 10.16
C ALA A 718 -20.23 26.67 9.79
N GLU A 719 -20.86 25.80 10.57
CA GLU A 719 -22.24 25.41 10.38
C GLU A 719 -23.03 25.47 11.70
N ILE A 720 -24.24 26.03 11.65
CA ILE A 720 -25.15 26.10 12.80
C ILE A 720 -26.43 25.34 12.45
N GLU A 721 -26.74 24.34 13.27
CA GLU A 721 -27.98 23.57 13.17
C GLU A 721 -28.84 23.73 14.43
N THR A 722 -30.15 23.46 14.32
CA THR A 722 -31.06 23.43 15.47
C THR A 722 -31.73 22.07 15.54
N ILE A 723 -31.35 21.28 16.54
CA ILE A 723 -31.82 19.90 16.76
C ILE A 723 -32.62 19.90 18.07
N ASP A 724 -33.87 19.42 18.05
CA ASP A 724 -34.75 19.33 19.23
C ASP A 724 -34.91 20.63 20.05
N GLY A 725 -34.81 21.78 19.39
CA GLY A 725 -34.91 23.11 20.00
C GLY A 725 -33.64 23.57 20.74
N ARG A 726 -32.54 22.82 20.62
CA ARG A 726 -31.18 23.19 21.03
C ARG A 726 -30.38 23.59 19.79
N GLN A 727 -29.50 24.57 19.91
CA GLN A 727 -28.57 24.91 18.83
C GLN A 727 -27.30 24.07 18.97
N HIS A 728 -26.80 23.58 17.84
CA HIS A 728 -25.53 22.89 17.70
C HIS A 728 -24.65 23.69 16.72
N LEU A 729 -23.43 23.97 17.13
CA LEU A 729 -22.43 24.66 16.32
C LEU A 729 -21.35 23.66 15.93
N THR A 730 -21.13 23.48 14.63
CA THR A 730 -20.03 22.68 14.10
C THR A 730 -19.01 23.62 13.48
N TYR A 731 -17.75 23.46 13.88
CA TYR A 731 -16.61 24.21 13.35
C TYR A 731 -15.47 23.26 12.97
N ILE A 732 -14.97 23.37 11.75
CA ILE A 732 -13.81 22.60 11.27
C ILE A 732 -12.60 23.53 11.24
N LEU A 733 -11.51 23.15 11.91
CA LEU A 733 -10.30 23.95 11.89
C LEU A 733 -9.71 24.01 10.48
N PRO A 734 -9.03 25.12 10.10
CA PRO A 734 -8.34 25.18 8.82
C PRO A 734 -7.28 24.08 8.74
N LEU A 735 -7.14 23.49 7.54
CA LEU A 735 -6.11 22.49 7.26
C LEU A 735 -4.73 23.14 7.22
N CYS A 736 -3.70 22.38 7.61
CA CYS A 736 -2.31 22.82 7.49
C CYS A 736 -1.83 22.74 6.02
N ASP A 737 -2.03 23.84 5.30
CA ASP A 737 -1.69 23.97 3.87
C ASP A 737 -0.33 24.63 3.63
N SER A 738 0.27 25.18 4.67
CA SER A 738 1.57 25.86 4.67
C SER A 738 2.52 25.19 5.66
N ASP A 739 3.82 25.29 5.41
CA ASP A 739 4.86 24.93 6.38
C ASP A 739 5.63 26.22 6.75
N PRO A 740 5.49 26.75 7.97
CA PRO A 740 4.81 26.18 9.13
C PRO A 740 3.27 26.30 9.09
N CYS A 741 2.57 25.37 9.75
CA CYS A 741 1.10 25.30 9.81
C CYS A 741 0.45 26.58 10.38
N GLU A 742 1.13 27.27 11.29
CA GLU A 742 0.63 28.48 11.96
C GLU A 742 0.35 29.65 11.00
N GLU A 743 0.90 29.63 9.77
CA GLU A 743 0.61 30.65 8.76
C GLU A 743 -0.79 30.52 8.15
N THR A 744 -1.37 29.31 8.18
CA THR A 744 -2.75 29.10 7.73
C THR A 744 -3.70 29.35 8.90
N THR A 745 -4.43 30.47 8.84
CA THR A 745 -5.39 30.88 9.88
C THR A 745 -6.79 31.05 9.32
N ASP A 746 -7.80 30.84 10.17
CA ASP A 746 -9.18 31.20 9.89
C ASP A 746 -9.67 32.23 10.91
N ARG A 747 -10.29 33.30 10.43
CA ARG A 747 -10.87 34.34 11.28
C ARG A 747 -12.30 33.96 11.60
N VAL A 748 -12.58 33.73 12.88
CA VAL A 748 -13.91 33.37 13.39
C VAL A 748 -14.50 34.51 14.20
N SER A 749 -15.77 34.81 13.94
CA SER A 749 -16.56 35.76 14.73
C SER A 749 -17.66 35.02 15.48
N LEU A 750 -17.73 35.12 16.80
CA LEU A 750 -18.69 34.41 17.66
C LEU A 750 -19.46 35.40 18.52
N GLY A 751 -20.80 35.36 18.47
CA GLY A 751 -21.66 36.11 19.37
C GLY A 751 -22.71 35.23 20.03
N PHE A 752 -22.90 35.36 21.34
CA PHE A 752 -23.90 34.59 22.08
C PHE A 752 -25.23 35.36 22.23
N VAL A 753 -26.34 34.63 22.28
CA VAL A 753 -27.67 35.16 22.56
C VAL A 753 -28.36 34.36 23.65
N LEU A 754 -28.86 35.09 24.65
CA LEU A 754 -29.74 34.61 25.70
C LEU A 754 -31.19 34.90 25.30
N GLY A 755 -31.93 33.86 24.91
CA GLY A 755 -33.34 33.94 24.57
C GLY A 755 -34.25 34.17 25.77
N TYR A 756 -35.40 34.82 25.56
CA TYR A 756 -36.40 35.01 26.62
C TYR A 756 -36.93 33.71 27.21
N GLU A 757 -36.89 32.61 26.45
CA GLU A 757 -37.30 31.29 26.94
C GLU A 757 -36.40 30.79 28.08
N PHE A 758 -35.08 30.96 27.95
CA PHE A 758 -34.12 30.65 29.01
C PHE A 758 -34.41 31.47 30.28
N LEU A 759 -34.58 32.78 30.12
CA LEU A 759 -34.91 33.69 31.23
C LEU A 759 -36.21 33.29 31.93
N LEU A 760 -37.26 32.98 31.17
CA LEU A 760 -38.55 32.61 31.74
C LEU A 760 -38.46 31.28 32.51
N ILE A 761 -37.72 30.29 32.00
CA ILE A 761 -37.51 29.01 32.68
C ILE A 761 -36.82 29.23 34.03
N GLU A 762 -35.77 30.04 34.07
CA GLU A 762 -35.04 30.33 35.32
C GLU A 762 -35.88 31.19 36.30
N PHE A 763 -36.70 32.12 35.80
CA PHE A 763 -37.53 32.99 36.65
C PHE A 763 -38.84 32.35 37.17
N ILE A 764 -39.36 31.30 36.53
CA ILE A 764 -40.59 30.61 36.93
C ILE A 764 -40.62 30.20 38.42
N PRO A 765 -39.61 29.52 38.98
CA PRO A 765 -39.63 29.13 40.40
C PRO A 765 -39.78 30.35 41.32
N TYR A 766 -39.10 31.47 41.05
CA TYR A 766 -39.23 32.70 41.85
C TYR A 766 -40.63 33.33 41.72
N LEU A 767 -41.17 33.40 40.51
CA LEU A 767 -42.54 33.87 40.28
C LEU A 767 -43.57 33.00 41.02
N THR A 768 -43.38 31.67 41.07
CA THR A 768 -44.28 30.78 41.82
C THR A 768 -44.20 31.00 43.33
N VAL A 769 -43.02 31.25 43.90
CA VAL A 769 -42.86 31.59 45.32
C VAL A 769 -43.49 32.94 45.65
N ILE A 770 -43.30 33.95 44.82
CA ILE A 770 -43.91 35.27 44.97
C ILE A 770 -45.44 35.16 44.88
N LEU A 771 -45.97 34.42 43.90
CA LEU A 771 -47.40 34.14 43.77
C LEU A 771 -47.93 33.36 44.99
N GLY A 772 -47.16 32.42 45.52
CA GLY A 772 -47.45 31.71 46.78
C GLY A 772 -47.53 32.65 47.99
N LEU A 773 -46.59 33.58 48.12
CA LEU A 773 -46.60 34.60 49.18
C LEU A 773 -47.77 35.58 49.01
N ILE A 774 -48.05 36.03 47.80
CA ILE A 774 -49.18 36.92 47.49
C ILE A 774 -50.51 36.23 47.82
N THR A 775 -50.69 34.97 47.39
CA THR A 775 -51.89 34.19 47.70
C THR A 775 -52.04 33.98 49.21
N LEU A 776 -50.95 33.70 49.93
CA LEU A 776 -50.93 33.57 51.40
C LEU A 776 -51.27 34.91 52.10
N ILE A 777 -50.74 36.04 51.63
CA ILE A 777 -51.08 37.39 52.13
C ILE A 777 -52.55 37.72 51.89
N ILE A 778 -53.08 37.42 50.70
CA ILE A 778 -54.49 37.59 50.35
C ILE A 778 -55.36 36.69 51.23
N PHE A 779 -54.96 35.44 51.47
CA PHE A 779 -55.67 34.50 52.33
C PHE A 779 -55.64 34.92 53.81
N ARG A 780 -54.51 35.46 54.30
CA ARG A 780 -54.41 36.04 55.65
C ARG A 780 -55.26 37.29 55.79
N ARG A 781 -55.30 38.18 54.78
CA ARG A 781 -56.15 39.38 54.77
C ARG A 781 -57.64 39.02 54.66
N SER A 782 -58.02 38.03 53.85
CA SER A 782 -59.40 37.56 53.74
C SER A 782 -59.87 36.89 55.03
N SER A 783 -59.03 36.06 55.66
CA SER A 783 -59.30 35.44 56.96
C SER A 783 -59.43 36.49 58.09
N LYS A 784 -58.56 37.51 58.12
CA LYS A 784 -58.71 38.64 59.06
C LYS A 784 -59.98 39.46 58.80
N ARG A 785 -60.37 39.69 57.54
CA ARG A 785 -61.63 40.36 57.19
C ARG A 785 -62.85 39.51 57.56
N ALA A 786 -62.80 38.19 57.38
CA ALA A 786 -63.85 37.26 57.82
C ALA A 786 -63.99 37.24 59.35
N ARG A 787 -62.88 37.27 60.11
CA ARG A 787 -62.88 37.40 61.57
C ARG A 787 -63.45 38.75 62.03
N LYS A 788 -63.14 39.86 61.34
CA LYS A 788 -63.72 41.18 61.63
C LYS A 788 -65.24 41.22 61.32
N ARG A 789 -65.68 40.59 60.22
CA ARG A 789 -67.11 40.45 59.88
C ARG A 789 -67.88 39.62 60.91
N LYS A 790 -67.27 38.57 61.49
CA LYS A 790 -67.84 37.80 62.60
C LYS A 790 -67.98 38.63 63.89
N LYS A 791 -66.96 39.44 64.26
CA LYS A 791 -67.06 40.36 65.41
C LYS A 791 -68.15 41.42 65.26
N LEU A 792 -68.31 41.99 64.06
CA LEU A 792 -69.32 43.01 63.77
C LEU A 792 -70.75 42.42 63.74
N ALA A 793 -70.89 41.13 63.42
CA ALA A 793 -72.16 40.41 63.54
C ALA A 793 -72.54 40.13 65.01
N ASP A 794 -71.56 39.87 65.89
CA ASP A 794 -71.79 39.72 67.34
C ASP A 794 -72.10 41.06 68.04
N GLU A 795 -71.52 42.18 67.59
CA GLU A 795 -71.90 43.53 68.07
C GLU A 795 -73.34 43.89 67.69
N LYS A 796 -73.80 43.53 66.50
CA LYS A 796 -75.22 43.71 66.09
C LYS A 796 -76.19 42.84 66.90
N LYS A 797 -75.75 41.68 67.40
CA LYS A 797 -76.54 40.86 68.36
C LYS A 797 -76.63 41.51 69.74
N ARG A 798 -75.56 42.17 70.22
CA ARG A 798 -75.57 42.94 71.48
C ARG A 798 -76.40 44.23 71.40
N ALA A 799 -76.40 44.91 70.25
CA ALA A 799 -77.23 46.09 70.01
C ALA A 799 -78.74 45.80 69.98
N ARG A 800 -79.17 44.59 69.58
CA ARG A 800 -80.59 44.19 69.65
C ARG A 800 -81.09 43.91 71.08
N MET A 801 -80.20 43.55 72.01
CA MET A 801 -80.56 43.33 73.42
C MET A 801 -80.65 44.63 74.23
N ALA A 802 -80.08 45.74 73.76
CA ALA A 802 -80.17 47.05 74.41
C ALA A 802 -81.43 47.87 74.04
N VAL A 803 -82.19 47.44 73.02
CA VAL A 803 -83.43 48.11 72.57
C VAL A 803 -84.67 47.64 73.34
N GLN A 804 -84.57 46.57 74.12
CA GLN A 804 -85.69 45.99 74.88
C GLN A 804 -85.84 46.56 76.31
N GLN A 805 -84.91 47.41 76.78
CA GLN A 805 -84.95 48.01 78.12
C GLN A 805 -85.43 49.48 78.16
N ASN A 806 -85.63 50.13 77.01
CA ASN A 806 -85.98 51.56 76.94
C ASN A 806 -87.45 51.83 76.52
N THR A 807 -88.34 50.83 76.59
CA THR A 807 -89.75 50.97 76.22
C THR A 807 -90.73 50.91 77.39
N SER A 808 -90.27 50.72 78.63
CA SER A 808 -91.13 50.70 79.83
C SER A 808 -91.23 52.04 80.58
N GLU A 809 -90.21 52.93 80.49
CA GLU A 809 -90.23 54.23 81.18
C GLU A 809 -90.97 55.34 80.40
N VAL A 810 -91.22 55.17 79.10
CA VAL A 810 -91.87 56.19 78.24
C VAL A 810 -93.38 55.97 78.08
N LEU A 811 -93.94 54.85 78.57
CA LEU A 811 -95.39 54.57 78.53
C LEU A 811 -96.15 54.98 79.81
N LEU A 812 -95.45 55.40 80.87
CA LEU A 812 -96.04 55.79 82.16
C LEU A 812 -96.37 57.30 82.29
N ASP A 813 -95.75 58.16 81.47
CA ASP A 813 -95.96 59.63 81.52
C ASP A 813 -97.19 60.08 80.70
N ASP A 814 -97.69 59.25 79.78
CA ASP A 814 -98.83 59.55 78.89
C ASP A 814 -100.19 59.02 79.42
N MET A 815 -100.21 58.35 80.58
CA MET A 815 -101.41 57.67 81.12
C MET A 815 -102.08 58.34 82.34
N ASN A 816 -101.62 59.52 82.76
CA ASN A 816 -102.30 60.40 83.75
C ASN A 816 -102.84 59.66 85.00
N LEU A 817 -102.08 58.70 85.53
CA LEU A 817 -102.40 57.92 86.73
C LEU A 817 -102.05 58.73 87.99
N PRO A 818 -102.86 58.66 89.07
CA PRO A 818 -102.52 59.30 90.32
C PRO A 818 -101.28 58.64 90.97
N PRO A 819 -100.39 59.43 91.60
CA PRO A 819 -99.15 58.92 92.18
C PRO A 819 -99.42 57.96 93.37
N PRO A 820 -98.51 57.01 93.62
CA PRO A 820 -98.68 56.03 94.70
C PRO A 820 -98.86 56.70 96.06
N GLY A 821 -99.88 56.27 96.82
CA GLY A 821 -100.21 56.77 98.17
C GLY A 821 -101.46 57.64 98.29
N THR A 822 -102.24 57.84 97.23
CA THR A 822 -103.59 58.44 97.27
C THR A 822 -104.66 57.36 97.31
N ASP A 823 -105.71 57.55 98.13
CA ASP A 823 -106.84 56.64 98.24
C ASP A 823 -107.59 56.47 96.90
N TRP A 824 -107.53 55.26 96.33
CA TRP A 824 -107.96 54.91 94.97
C TRP A 824 -109.46 55.14 94.73
N GLU A 825 -110.29 54.89 95.75
CA GLU A 825 -111.75 55.06 95.64
C GLU A 825 -112.15 56.54 95.58
N THR A 826 -111.40 57.44 96.22
CA THR A 826 -111.71 58.88 96.24
C THR A 826 -111.11 59.67 95.06
N ALA A 827 -110.14 59.09 94.35
CA ALA A 827 -109.56 59.65 93.12
C ALA A 827 -110.36 59.31 91.84
N GLY A 828 -111.52 58.66 91.97
CA GLY A 828 -112.35 58.26 90.83
C GLY A 828 -111.84 57.04 90.07
N GLY A 829 -110.98 56.23 90.69
CA GLY A 829 -110.51 54.94 90.20
C GLY A 829 -111.62 53.87 90.26
N TRP A 830 -111.62 52.95 89.29
CA TRP A 830 -112.55 51.83 89.22
C TRP A 830 -111.75 50.53 89.01
N GLY A 831 -111.97 49.52 89.86
CA GLY A 831 -111.25 48.23 89.82
C GLY A 831 -110.23 48.07 90.96
N GLU A 832 -109.41 47.01 90.90
CA GLU A 832 -108.31 46.78 91.85
C GLU A 832 -107.27 47.91 91.78
N ASP A 833 -106.71 48.31 92.93
CA ASP A 833 -105.72 49.38 93.03
C ASP A 833 -104.41 48.92 92.36
N PRO A 834 -103.93 49.60 91.30
CA PRO A 834 -102.72 49.21 90.57
C PRO A 834 -101.42 49.32 91.39
N TRP A 835 -101.48 49.85 92.61
CA TRP A 835 -100.32 49.97 93.52
C TRP A 835 -100.30 48.94 94.66
N GLU A 836 -101.26 48.01 94.71
CA GLU A 836 -101.41 47.08 95.84
C GLU A 836 -100.44 45.88 95.82
N ASP A 837 -100.00 45.42 94.63
CA ASP A 837 -99.04 44.31 94.48
C ASP A 837 -97.72 44.75 93.80
N PRO A 838 -96.57 44.75 94.52
CA PRO A 838 -95.29 45.19 93.97
C PRO A 838 -94.66 44.22 92.95
N TYR A 839 -95.26 43.06 92.69
CA TYR A 839 -94.76 42.07 91.73
C TYR A 839 -95.53 42.07 90.39
N VAL A 840 -96.55 42.92 90.25
CA VAL A 840 -97.36 43.04 89.03
C VAL A 840 -97.12 44.41 88.40
N ASP A 841 -96.95 44.45 87.08
CA ASP A 841 -96.77 45.71 86.37
C ASP A 841 -98.08 46.55 86.43
N PRO A 842 -98.05 47.76 87.04
CA PRO A 842 -99.23 48.62 87.16
C PRO A 842 -99.88 48.96 85.80
N ALA A 843 -99.10 48.95 84.71
CA ALA A 843 -99.60 49.19 83.37
C ALA A 843 -100.49 48.05 82.85
N ASP A 844 -100.21 46.81 83.22
CA ASP A 844 -101.00 45.64 82.83
C ASP A 844 -102.35 45.58 83.56
N VAL A 845 -102.38 45.97 84.84
CA VAL A 845 -103.61 46.02 85.65
C VAL A 845 -104.56 47.12 85.14
N TYR A 846 -104.04 48.30 84.82
CA TYR A 846 -104.84 49.40 84.26
C TYR A 846 -105.42 49.08 82.87
N MET A 847 -104.64 48.42 82.01
CA MET A 847 -105.09 48.03 80.67
C MET A 847 -106.14 46.91 80.69
N GLN A 848 -106.17 46.06 81.72
CA GLN A 848 -107.21 45.05 81.92
C GLN A 848 -108.53 45.67 82.41
N GLY A 849 -108.48 46.71 83.25
CA GLY A 849 -109.67 47.44 83.72
C GLY A 849 -110.38 48.27 82.64
N ARG A 850 -109.66 48.78 81.64
CA ARG A 850 -110.27 49.55 80.52
C ARG A 850 -110.90 48.68 79.42
N LYS A 851 -110.58 47.38 79.40
CA LYS A 851 -111.13 46.37 78.49
C LYS A 851 -112.37 45.64 79.03
N SER A 852 -112.82 45.93 80.25
CA SER A 852 -114.07 45.40 80.82
C SER A 852 -115.21 46.42 80.86
N ARG A 853 -115.28 47.21 79.77
CA ARG A 853 -116.54 47.35 79.05
C ARG A 853 -116.51 46.53 77.78
#